data_AF-A0A9C6SS59-F1
#
_entry.id   AF-A0A9C6SS59-F1
#
_cell.length_a   1.000
_cell.length_b   1.000
_cell.length_c   1.000
_cell.angle_alpha   90.00
_cell.angle_beta   90.00
_cell.angle_gamma   90.00
#
_symmetry.space_group_name_H-M   'P 1'
#
loop_
_entity.id
_entity.type
_entity.pdbx_description
1 polymer ?
#
loop_
_entity_poly.entity_id
_entity_poly.type
_entity_poly.pdbx_seq_one_letter_code
_entity_poly.pdbx_strand_id
1 'polypeptide(L)'
;MSKSQKSEKDSKLSLKLPTTARRLSSASPAPSGSKSATPAAQLRVKVDRPSPSASSATTRSVQAKLSNTRAMALSNFVAVSDRLVHFESRVRGPAAEDDNVHTYEIRRDRLQALWDSVETAYATCADALHRDGDNEGIQAMEAKYDHCYAVYERCLAHVKGQITQVSESTRREASAPPVYSSGCRLPPVDTEVFRGDYLRWPTFRDLFTAIYVNNPRLTPVEKLFHLNSKTADEANEIVAKFPLTNDGFASAWSALCERFENKRLLITSQLKIIFNLSTVSQESVAAIKELHGTIQRCLTALDHSDISVSSPFADCILVFLCSSKLPKLTLSLWEQSLVDKSKIPAWQDMSTFLNERYRTLEAVEDVKQNNSQNSTAGASRPQQSSKRINSFKARVTQRGKSCDLCSKENHPVRVSPSFREMSVNVRMSYIKQKSLCLNCFARGHQLRECTSAHNCLTCKGRHHTLLHRGDSAHNGASSSYTSATLSNIQSTPNQSATNVQNYFAINAQNILLGTAVVNVCHLGTTYTARALIDSGSEATFISERLFQRIKLPFQSVQAQVSGLNHAIAAQPQKLCNFSIGCPTKPRLHIETSAFVIPQLADKLPSFRVPKGFLKYLPAIELADPNFYKSAQIGILIGADILPSVILSGSRPNICGSLLGQQTVFGWILTGPVSQNVSTTVSAFSTRVAIQADDQLDRLSSKVWEAEDIPSKLAPTQRRITYFVSLFVVLCRPILYTVPCDNVKKLLK
;
A
#
# COMPACT_ATOMS: atom_id res chain seq x y z
N MET A 1 62.81 -7.16 -36.58
CA MET A 1 62.88 -6.40 -37.85
C MET A 1 61.82 -5.31 -37.78
N SER A 2 62.10 -4.09 -38.31
CA SER A 2 61.16 -2.94 -38.50
C SER A 2 60.39 -2.42 -37.25
N LYS A 3 60.66 -1.22 -36.68
CA LYS A 3 60.37 0.16 -37.16
C LYS A 3 58.85 0.43 -37.35
N SER A 4 58.22 1.53 -36.90
CA SER A 4 58.62 2.80 -36.22
C SER A 4 57.45 3.32 -35.34
N GLN A 5 57.62 3.96 -34.19
CA GLN A 5 58.02 5.37 -33.89
C GLN A 5 56.96 6.48 -34.19
N LYS A 6 56.61 7.26 -33.13
CA LYS A 6 56.05 8.65 -33.06
C LYS A 6 54.84 9.09 -33.92
N SER A 7 53.84 9.70 -33.26
CA SER A 7 53.56 11.15 -33.38
C SER A 7 52.70 11.69 -32.22
N GLU A 8 52.61 13.02 -32.10
CA GLU A 8 52.07 13.82 -30.99
C GLU A 8 51.39 15.05 -31.60
N LYS A 9 50.17 15.43 -31.16
CA LYS A 9 49.64 16.82 -31.12
C LYS A 9 48.21 16.99 -30.59
N ASP A 10 47.93 18.22 -30.16
CA ASP A 10 46.68 18.72 -29.59
C ASP A 10 45.56 18.97 -30.61
N SER A 11 44.29 19.08 -30.14
CA SER A 11 43.47 20.30 -30.38
C SER A 11 42.10 20.34 -29.68
N LYS A 12 41.97 21.31 -28.76
CA LYS A 12 40.86 22.28 -28.56
C LYS A 12 39.39 21.84 -28.35
N LEU A 13 38.74 22.63 -27.48
CA LEU A 13 37.30 22.69 -27.20
C LEU A 13 36.46 23.11 -28.43
N SER A 14 35.17 22.74 -28.43
CA SER A 14 34.05 23.69 -28.65
C SER A 14 32.71 23.10 -28.19
N LEU A 15 31.93 23.88 -27.43
CA LEU A 15 30.53 23.55 -27.11
C LEU A 15 29.64 23.81 -28.34
N LYS A 16 28.51 23.10 -28.44
CA LYS A 16 27.45 23.39 -29.42
C LYS A 16 26.19 23.91 -28.72
N LEU A 17 25.85 25.18 -28.99
CA LEU A 17 24.51 25.73 -28.78
C LEU A 17 23.63 25.41 -29.99
N PRO A 18 22.32 25.12 -29.82
CA PRO A 18 21.39 24.98 -30.93
C PRO A 18 20.76 26.34 -31.32
N THR A 19 21.06 26.85 -32.50
CA THR A 19 20.47 28.09 -33.03
C THR A 19 19.10 27.84 -33.67
N THR A 20 18.15 28.75 -33.45
CA THR A 20 16.82 28.71 -34.10
C THR A 20 16.89 29.00 -35.61
N ALA A 21 16.08 28.30 -36.41
CA ALA A 21 15.89 28.58 -37.84
C ALA A 21 14.39 28.80 -38.17
N ARG A 22 14.11 29.70 -39.13
CA ARG A 22 12.75 30.20 -39.44
C ARG A 22 12.49 30.26 -40.95
N ARG A 23 11.49 29.53 -41.44
CA ARG A 23 10.80 29.74 -42.74
C ARG A 23 9.31 29.44 -42.51
N LEU A 24 8.39 30.39 -42.70
CA LEU A 24 7.94 31.06 -43.93
C LEU A 24 6.92 30.22 -44.73
N SER A 25 5.64 30.59 -44.58
CA SER A 25 4.54 30.33 -45.51
C SER A 25 3.57 31.52 -45.43
N SER A 26 3.12 32.05 -46.56
CA SER A 26 2.42 33.34 -46.65
C SER A 26 1.12 33.25 -47.43
N ALA A 27 0.01 33.76 -46.87
CA ALA A 27 -1.13 34.30 -47.61
C ALA A 27 -2.10 35.05 -46.67
N SER A 28 -2.60 36.19 -47.13
CA SER A 28 -3.85 36.82 -46.65
C SER A 28 -4.80 36.91 -47.86
N PRO A 29 -6.12 36.98 -47.65
CA PRO A 29 -6.78 38.29 -47.81
C PRO A 29 -7.95 38.55 -46.83
N ALA A 30 -8.54 39.74 -46.96
CA ALA A 30 -9.76 40.22 -46.29
C ALA A 30 -10.50 41.15 -47.30
N PRO A 31 -11.63 41.84 -47.00
CA PRO A 31 -12.44 41.86 -45.78
C PRO A 31 -13.99 41.76 -46.06
N SER A 32 -14.81 42.42 -45.22
CA SER A 32 -16.28 42.66 -45.28
C SER A 32 -17.19 41.57 -44.69
N GLY A 33 -18.37 41.89 -44.13
CA GLY A 33 -18.93 43.22 -43.76
C GLY A 33 -20.37 43.45 -44.25
N SER A 34 -21.36 43.26 -43.39
CA SER A 34 -22.80 43.37 -43.72
C SER A 34 -23.50 44.60 -43.13
N LYS A 35 -24.55 45.07 -43.81
CA LYS A 35 -25.46 46.16 -43.41
C LYS A 35 -26.91 45.85 -43.84
N SER A 36 -27.88 46.41 -43.13
CA SER A 36 -29.29 46.63 -43.55
C SER A 36 -29.74 47.97 -42.91
N ALA A 37 -30.37 48.95 -43.57
CA ALA A 37 -31.55 48.95 -44.45
C ALA A 37 -32.87 48.74 -43.66
N THR A 38 -33.97 49.51 -43.81
CA THR A 38 -34.27 50.73 -44.62
C THR A 38 -35.40 51.58 -43.93
N PRO A 39 -36.44 52.19 -44.57
CA PRO A 39 -36.38 53.58 -45.08
C PRO A 39 -37.52 54.58 -44.67
N ALA A 40 -37.23 55.87 -44.88
CA ALA A 40 -38.06 56.99 -45.42
C ALA A 40 -39.58 57.21 -45.11
N ALA A 41 -39.91 58.48 -44.82
CA ALA A 41 -41.09 59.23 -45.30
C ALA A 41 -40.79 60.76 -45.31
N GLN A 42 -41.60 61.60 -45.99
CA GLN A 42 -41.30 63.03 -46.30
C GLN A 42 -42.61 63.87 -46.37
N LEU A 43 -42.68 65.20 -46.58
CA LEU A 43 -41.69 66.27 -46.87
C LEU A 43 -42.25 67.66 -46.43
N ARG A 44 -41.42 68.54 -45.83
CA ARG A 44 -41.53 70.04 -45.70
C ARG A 44 -40.38 70.56 -44.80
N VAL A 45 -39.83 71.78 -44.88
CA VAL A 45 -39.91 72.89 -45.88
C VAL A 45 -38.62 73.77 -45.81
N LYS A 46 -38.69 75.08 -46.15
CA LYS A 46 -37.62 76.12 -46.11
C LYS A 46 -36.91 76.22 -44.74
N VAL A 47 -35.56 76.19 -44.60
CA VAL A 47 -34.46 77.12 -45.07
C VAL A 47 -34.31 78.34 -44.12
N ASP A 48 -33.20 78.55 -43.37
CA ASP A 48 -31.94 79.13 -43.87
C ASP A 48 -30.68 79.05 -42.93
N ARG A 49 -29.48 78.94 -43.54
CA ARG A 49 -28.09 79.43 -43.18
C ARG A 49 -27.39 79.20 -41.77
N PRO A 50 -26.05 79.48 -41.56
CA PRO A 50 -25.09 78.41 -41.17
C PRO A 50 -24.02 78.69 -40.05
N SER A 51 -23.05 77.75 -39.90
CA SER A 51 -21.67 77.84 -39.28
C SER A 51 -21.48 77.34 -37.82
N PRO A 52 -20.25 77.00 -37.31
CA PRO A 52 -18.93 76.80 -37.96
C PRO A 52 -18.15 75.49 -37.58
N SER A 53 -17.02 75.26 -38.29
CA SER A 53 -15.77 74.47 -38.01
C SER A 53 -15.68 73.30 -37.00
N ALA A 54 -14.99 72.21 -37.41
CA ALA A 54 -14.78 70.98 -36.61
C ALA A 54 -13.31 70.44 -36.54
N SER A 55 -12.29 71.23 -36.91
CA SER A 55 -10.90 70.74 -37.07
C SER A 55 -10.02 70.73 -35.81
N SER A 56 -10.41 71.42 -34.72
CA SER A 56 -9.55 71.62 -33.54
C SER A 56 -9.64 70.52 -32.47
N ALA A 57 -10.71 69.72 -32.47
CA ALA A 57 -10.98 68.74 -31.42
C ALA A 57 -10.04 67.52 -31.48
N THR A 58 -9.78 67.00 -32.68
CA THR A 58 -9.01 65.76 -32.89
C THR A 58 -7.58 65.91 -32.39
N THR A 59 -6.90 67.00 -32.74
CA THR A 59 -5.50 67.27 -32.38
C THR A 59 -5.30 67.31 -30.87
N ARG A 60 -6.19 68.00 -30.14
CA ARG A 60 -6.19 68.04 -28.66
C ARG A 60 -6.29 66.64 -28.04
N SER A 61 -7.08 65.73 -28.62
CA SER A 61 -7.25 64.37 -28.09
C SER A 61 -6.01 63.48 -28.24
N VAL A 62 -5.18 63.71 -29.26
CA VAL A 62 -3.91 62.98 -29.48
C VAL A 62 -2.84 63.55 -28.55
N GLN A 63 -2.72 64.87 -28.48
CA GLN A 63 -1.74 65.58 -27.65
C GLN A 63 -1.96 65.32 -26.14
N ALA A 64 -3.22 65.17 -25.70
CA ALA A 64 -3.58 64.76 -24.34
C ALA A 64 -3.31 63.28 -24.02
N LYS A 65 -3.19 62.41 -25.03
CA LYS A 65 -2.79 61.00 -24.83
C LYS A 65 -1.27 60.89 -24.72
N LEU A 66 -0.52 61.55 -25.60
CA LEU A 66 0.94 61.57 -25.62
C LEU A 66 1.52 62.07 -24.29
N SER A 67 1.05 63.23 -23.81
CA SER A 67 1.49 63.82 -22.53
C SER A 67 1.20 62.92 -21.32
N ASN A 68 0.09 62.19 -21.32
CA ASN A 68 -0.23 61.23 -20.26
C ASN A 68 0.73 60.02 -20.28
N THR A 69 1.03 59.46 -21.46
CA THR A 69 2.06 58.40 -21.58
C THR A 69 3.45 58.87 -21.18
N ARG A 70 3.85 60.11 -21.51
CA ARG A 70 5.11 60.71 -21.07
C ARG A 70 5.16 60.83 -19.54
N ALA A 71 4.09 61.36 -18.91
CA ALA A 71 4.01 61.50 -17.46
C ALA A 71 4.13 60.14 -16.74
N MET A 72 3.49 59.10 -17.28
CA MET A 72 3.61 57.73 -16.75
C MET A 72 5.02 57.15 -16.92
N ALA A 73 5.66 57.33 -18.08
CA ALA A 73 7.01 56.82 -18.33
C ALA A 73 8.06 57.49 -17.41
N LEU A 74 8.01 58.82 -17.28
CA LEU A 74 8.92 59.58 -16.41
C LEU A 74 8.69 59.25 -14.92
N SER A 75 7.43 59.14 -14.49
CA SER A 75 7.08 58.72 -13.13
C SER A 75 7.59 57.32 -12.81
N ASN A 76 7.49 56.37 -13.75
CA ASN A 76 8.03 55.02 -13.59
C ASN A 76 9.57 55.01 -13.52
N PHE A 77 10.26 55.75 -14.40
CA PHE A 77 11.72 55.87 -14.36
C PHE A 77 12.22 56.45 -13.04
N VAL A 78 11.58 57.52 -12.54
CA VAL A 78 11.86 58.09 -11.22
C VAL A 78 11.62 57.05 -10.11
N ALA A 79 10.45 56.41 -10.08
CA ALA A 79 10.09 55.45 -9.04
C ALA A 79 10.95 54.18 -9.00
N VAL A 80 11.56 53.77 -10.12
CA VAL A 80 12.52 52.65 -10.15
C VAL A 80 13.92 53.11 -9.76
N SER A 81 14.37 54.28 -10.26
CA SER A 81 15.64 54.91 -9.85
C SER A 81 15.72 55.08 -8.32
N ASP A 82 14.66 55.58 -7.69
CA ASP A 82 14.65 55.87 -6.26
C ASP A 82 14.69 54.56 -5.43
N ARG A 83 14.19 53.44 -5.97
CA ARG A 83 14.35 52.10 -5.36
C ARG A 83 15.79 51.61 -5.39
N LEU A 84 16.57 51.95 -6.41
CA LEU A 84 18.00 51.62 -6.48
C LEU A 84 18.79 52.43 -5.44
N VAL A 85 18.48 53.73 -5.27
CA VAL A 85 19.08 54.57 -4.22
C VAL A 85 18.69 54.08 -2.81
N HIS A 86 17.43 53.67 -2.59
CA HIS A 86 17.01 53.01 -1.35
C HIS A 86 17.60 51.60 -1.15
N PHE A 87 18.15 50.98 -2.19
CA PHE A 87 18.90 49.74 -2.07
C PHE A 87 20.35 50.00 -1.63
N GLU A 88 20.99 51.07 -2.14
CA GLU A 88 22.33 51.50 -1.68
C GLU A 88 22.38 51.73 -0.17
N SER A 89 21.41 52.44 0.41
CA SER A 89 21.39 52.70 1.86
C SER A 89 21.21 51.43 2.70
N ARG A 90 20.53 50.41 2.18
CA ARG A 90 20.40 49.09 2.83
C ARG A 90 21.65 48.24 2.68
N VAL A 91 22.37 48.32 1.56
CA VAL A 91 23.62 47.59 1.31
C VAL A 91 24.81 48.20 2.07
N ARG A 92 24.82 49.52 2.28
CA ARG A 92 25.82 50.23 3.09
C ARG A 92 25.62 50.14 4.61
N GLY A 93 24.59 49.42 5.07
CA GLY A 93 24.39 49.17 6.50
C GLY A 93 25.51 48.28 7.09
N PRO A 94 25.63 48.20 8.43
CA PRO A 94 26.48 47.19 9.05
C PRO A 94 26.01 45.79 8.64
N ALA A 95 26.95 44.87 8.42
CA ALA A 95 26.64 43.47 8.15
C ALA A 95 25.85 42.88 9.33
N ALA A 96 24.82 42.10 9.02
CA ALA A 96 24.08 41.35 10.04
C ALA A 96 24.88 40.14 10.52
N GLU A 97 24.65 39.68 11.75
CA GLU A 97 25.38 38.54 12.33
C GLU A 97 25.16 37.22 11.54
N ASP A 98 24.07 37.12 10.75
CA ASP A 98 23.74 35.99 9.87
C ASP A 98 24.23 36.14 8.40
N ASP A 99 24.99 37.19 8.06
CA ASP A 99 25.37 37.53 6.67
C ASP A 99 26.44 36.59 6.08
N ASN A 100 25.97 35.48 5.52
CA ASN A 100 26.78 34.48 4.81
C ASN A 100 26.86 34.72 3.29
N VAL A 101 27.67 33.92 2.58
CA VAL A 101 27.89 34.03 1.11
C VAL A 101 26.57 34.05 0.32
N HIS A 102 25.63 33.13 0.60
CA HIS A 102 24.36 33.07 -0.14
C HIS A 102 23.51 34.33 0.10
N THR A 103 23.55 34.92 1.31
CA THR A 103 22.87 36.19 1.61
C THR A 103 23.39 37.32 0.72
N TYR A 104 24.71 37.38 0.46
CA TYR A 104 25.27 38.37 -0.47
C TYR A 104 25.01 38.04 -1.95
N GLU A 105 24.94 36.77 -2.34
CA GLU A 105 24.53 36.40 -3.71
C GLU A 105 23.06 36.78 -3.99
N ILE A 106 22.15 36.57 -3.04
CA ILE A 106 20.76 37.05 -3.13
C ILE A 106 20.71 38.60 -3.23
N ARG A 107 21.62 39.31 -2.55
CA ARG A 107 21.76 40.78 -2.69
C ARG A 107 22.29 41.18 -4.08
N ARG A 108 23.24 40.43 -4.66
CA ARG A 108 23.74 40.63 -6.03
C ARG A 108 22.63 40.47 -7.06
N ASP A 109 21.88 39.38 -7.00
CA ASP A 109 20.87 39.05 -8.02
C ASP A 109 19.68 40.03 -7.94
N ARG A 110 19.33 40.48 -6.72
CA ARG A 110 18.34 41.54 -6.51
C ARG A 110 18.81 42.92 -6.98
N LEU A 111 20.11 43.23 -6.86
CA LEU A 111 20.69 44.46 -7.39
C LEU A 111 20.63 44.48 -8.92
N GLN A 112 20.96 43.36 -9.57
CA GLN A 112 20.92 43.23 -11.02
C GLN A 112 19.47 43.34 -11.55
N ALA A 113 18.51 42.65 -10.93
CA ALA A 113 17.09 42.78 -11.32
C ALA A 113 16.51 44.19 -11.10
N LEU A 114 17.07 44.99 -10.18
CA LEU A 114 16.74 46.42 -10.07
C LEU A 114 17.36 47.24 -11.20
N TRP A 115 18.60 46.93 -11.59
CA TRP A 115 19.31 47.59 -12.70
C TRP A 115 18.63 47.34 -14.05
N ASP A 116 18.30 46.08 -14.37
CA ASP A 116 17.56 45.71 -15.59
C ASP A 116 16.24 46.50 -15.72
N SER A 117 15.59 46.78 -14.58
CA SER A 117 14.38 47.59 -14.49
C SER A 117 14.63 49.10 -14.65
N VAL A 118 15.81 49.61 -14.30
CA VAL A 118 16.23 51.00 -14.57
C VAL A 118 16.49 51.17 -16.06
N GLU A 119 17.27 50.28 -16.70
CA GLU A 119 17.52 50.32 -18.14
C GLU A 119 16.22 50.27 -18.96
N THR A 120 15.31 49.35 -18.61
CA THR A 120 14.00 49.23 -19.28
C THR A 120 13.15 50.49 -19.13
N ALA A 121 13.13 51.10 -17.93
CA ALA A 121 12.38 52.32 -17.68
C ALA A 121 13.01 53.55 -18.34
N TYR A 122 14.35 53.62 -18.38
CA TYR A 122 15.12 54.65 -19.07
C TYR A 122 14.83 54.62 -20.57
N ALA A 123 14.99 53.46 -21.22
CA ALA A 123 14.69 53.30 -22.64
C ALA A 123 13.25 53.73 -22.97
N THR A 124 12.27 53.31 -22.17
CA THR A 124 10.85 53.70 -22.32
C THR A 124 10.61 55.20 -22.16
N CYS A 125 11.37 55.87 -21.28
CA CYS A 125 11.28 57.30 -21.02
C CYS A 125 11.97 58.13 -22.11
N ALA A 126 13.16 57.72 -22.56
CA ALA A 126 13.89 58.33 -23.68
C ALA A 126 13.04 58.29 -24.96
N ASP A 127 12.46 57.14 -25.27
CA ASP A 127 11.51 56.96 -26.36
C ASP A 127 10.34 57.96 -26.31
N ALA A 128 9.83 58.26 -25.11
CA ALA A 128 8.74 59.21 -24.93
C ALA A 128 9.19 60.66 -25.10
N LEU A 129 10.35 61.04 -24.56
CA LEU A 129 10.88 62.41 -24.64
C LEU A 129 11.39 62.77 -26.04
N HIS A 130 12.03 61.84 -26.75
CA HIS A 130 12.45 62.04 -28.14
C HIS A 130 11.26 62.22 -29.10
N ARG A 131 10.10 61.61 -28.82
CA ARG A 131 8.86 61.84 -29.59
C ARG A 131 8.24 63.22 -29.35
N ASP A 132 8.46 63.79 -28.17
CA ASP A 132 7.93 65.11 -27.78
C ASP A 132 8.91 66.27 -28.06
N GLY A 133 10.19 65.99 -28.37
CA GLY A 133 11.20 66.99 -28.72
C GLY A 133 11.80 67.76 -27.54
N ASP A 134 11.74 67.20 -26.33
CA ASP A 134 12.09 67.89 -25.09
C ASP A 134 13.55 67.68 -24.66
N ASN A 135 14.44 68.56 -25.14
CA ASN A 135 15.88 68.49 -24.89
C ASN A 135 16.26 68.70 -23.41
N GLU A 136 15.53 69.52 -22.65
CA GLU A 136 15.80 69.74 -21.22
C GLU A 136 15.41 68.51 -20.40
N GLY A 137 14.25 67.91 -20.71
CA GLY A 137 13.80 66.66 -20.11
C GLY A 137 14.74 65.49 -20.39
N ILE A 138 15.32 65.42 -21.60
CA ILE A 138 16.33 64.40 -21.96
C ILE A 138 17.59 64.57 -21.11
N GLN A 139 18.18 65.77 -21.03
CA GLN A 139 19.40 66.01 -20.24
C GLN A 139 19.19 65.72 -18.74
N ALA A 140 18.03 66.08 -18.19
CA ALA A 140 17.70 65.78 -16.79
C ALA A 140 17.51 64.27 -16.53
N MET A 141 17.01 63.52 -17.51
CA MET A 141 16.86 62.07 -17.46
C MET A 141 18.21 61.36 -17.60
N GLU A 142 19.06 61.79 -18.53
CA GLU A 142 20.44 61.31 -18.72
C GLU A 142 21.26 61.49 -17.43
N ALA A 143 21.28 62.69 -16.86
CA ALA A 143 21.98 62.95 -15.60
C ALA A 143 21.47 62.10 -14.42
N LYS A 144 20.16 61.77 -14.37
CA LYS A 144 19.62 60.84 -13.37
C LYS A 144 19.98 59.38 -13.66
N TYR A 145 20.09 59.00 -14.93
CA TYR A 145 20.56 57.66 -15.33
C TYR A 145 22.03 57.45 -14.96
N ASP A 146 22.92 58.40 -15.28
CA ASP A 146 24.34 58.34 -14.92
C ASP A 146 24.54 58.25 -13.40
N HIS A 147 23.74 59.00 -12.63
CA HIS A 147 23.72 58.87 -11.17
C HIS A 147 23.30 57.46 -10.73
N CYS A 148 22.27 56.87 -11.34
CA CYS A 148 21.84 55.50 -11.05
C CYS A 148 22.90 54.46 -11.43
N TYR A 149 23.61 54.64 -12.56
CA TYR A 149 24.72 53.79 -12.96
C TYR A 149 25.85 53.82 -11.92
N ALA A 150 26.26 55.02 -11.49
CA ALA A 150 27.25 55.19 -10.43
C ALA A 150 26.79 54.63 -9.07
N VAL A 151 25.48 54.60 -8.76
CA VAL A 151 24.93 53.89 -7.60
C VAL A 151 25.05 52.37 -7.78
N TYR A 152 24.68 51.84 -8.94
CA TYR A 152 24.75 50.41 -9.25
C TYR A 152 26.19 49.87 -9.17
N GLU A 153 27.17 50.52 -9.79
CA GLU A 153 28.57 50.09 -9.76
C GLU A 153 29.11 50.03 -8.32
N ARG A 154 28.87 51.09 -7.51
CA ARG A 154 29.30 51.14 -6.10
C ARG A 154 28.66 50.03 -5.27
N CYS A 155 27.38 49.73 -5.49
CA CYS A 155 26.69 48.63 -4.81
C CYS A 155 27.23 47.25 -5.25
N LEU A 156 27.47 47.06 -6.55
CA LEU A 156 27.94 45.79 -7.11
C LEU A 156 29.38 45.49 -6.67
N ALA A 157 30.24 46.50 -6.64
CA ALA A 157 31.60 46.40 -6.10
C ALA A 157 31.59 46.03 -4.61
N HIS A 158 30.73 46.67 -3.80
CA HIS A 158 30.61 46.37 -2.38
C HIS A 158 30.13 44.92 -2.13
N VAL A 159 29.05 44.48 -2.80
CA VAL A 159 28.51 43.12 -2.64
C VAL A 159 29.51 42.06 -3.10
N LYS A 160 30.24 42.28 -4.20
CA LYS A 160 31.32 41.38 -4.63
C LYS A 160 32.47 41.32 -3.62
N GLY A 161 32.87 42.47 -3.06
CA GLY A 161 33.88 42.54 -2.00
C GLY A 161 33.50 41.74 -0.76
N GLN A 162 32.24 41.82 -0.32
CA GLN A 162 31.72 41.03 0.81
C GLN A 162 31.71 39.52 0.52
N ILE A 163 31.31 39.10 -0.69
CA ILE A 163 31.40 37.68 -1.11
C ILE A 163 32.84 37.16 -1.01
N THR A 164 33.83 37.94 -1.45
CA THR A 164 35.25 37.58 -1.31
C THR A 164 35.71 37.54 0.15
N GLN A 165 35.34 38.53 0.98
CA GLN A 165 35.74 38.58 2.39
C GLN A 165 35.16 37.41 3.21
N VAL A 166 33.88 37.08 3.04
CA VAL A 166 33.25 35.94 3.74
C VAL A 166 33.85 34.61 3.25
N SER A 167 33.99 34.41 1.93
CA SER A 167 34.55 33.16 1.40
C SER A 167 36.04 32.96 1.74
N GLU A 168 36.85 34.03 1.82
CA GLU A 168 38.21 33.94 2.37
C GLU A 168 38.21 33.60 3.87
N SER A 169 37.29 34.16 4.66
CA SER A 169 37.19 33.90 6.10
C SER A 169 36.89 32.42 6.36
N THR A 170 35.85 31.87 5.72
CA THR A 170 35.53 30.43 5.80
C THR A 170 36.70 29.55 5.33
N ARG A 171 37.50 30.01 4.34
CA ARG A 171 38.67 29.27 3.84
C ARG A 171 39.87 29.31 4.80
N ARG A 172 40.01 30.37 5.60
CA ARG A 172 41.02 30.47 6.68
C ARG A 172 40.64 29.60 7.88
N GLU A 173 39.35 29.57 8.25
CA GLU A 173 38.84 28.64 9.27
C GLU A 173 39.04 27.18 8.85
N ALA A 174 38.78 26.84 7.58
CA ALA A 174 38.98 25.50 7.02
C ALA A 174 40.46 25.08 6.81
N SER A 175 41.43 25.96 7.08
CA SER A 175 42.87 25.68 6.94
C SER A 175 43.68 25.80 8.23
N ALA A 176 43.05 26.19 9.34
CA ALA A 176 43.65 26.05 10.67
C ALA A 176 43.67 24.57 11.10
N PRO A 177 44.73 24.08 11.77
CA PRO A 177 44.67 22.78 12.43
C PRO A 177 43.59 22.82 13.53
N PRO A 178 42.82 21.74 13.75
CA PRO A 178 41.65 21.78 14.62
C PRO A 178 42.05 22.04 16.08
N VAL A 179 41.83 23.28 16.52
CA VAL A 179 41.79 23.63 17.94
C VAL A 179 40.60 22.90 18.54
N TYR A 180 40.86 21.90 19.37
CA TYR A 180 39.81 21.14 20.07
C TYR A 180 39.07 22.05 21.06
N SER A 181 38.02 22.71 20.59
CA SER A 181 37.04 23.36 21.44
C SER A 181 36.42 22.31 22.38
N SER A 182 36.71 22.44 23.67
CA SER A 182 36.34 21.44 24.68
C SER A 182 34.84 21.54 25.02
N GLY A 183 33.99 21.04 24.13
CA GLY A 183 32.52 21.12 24.23
C GLY A 183 31.77 19.80 24.05
N CYS A 184 32.31 18.80 23.37
CA CYS A 184 31.69 17.48 23.24
C CYS A 184 32.75 16.36 23.22
N ARG A 185 32.76 15.53 24.27
CA ARG A 185 33.48 14.25 24.24
C ARG A 185 32.59 13.21 23.58
N LEU A 186 32.74 13.05 22.27
CA LEU A 186 32.28 11.84 21.58
C LEU A 186 32.94 10.61 22.24
N PRO A 187 32.25 9.44 22.29
CA PRO A 187 32.88 8.20 22.72
C PRO A 187 34.14 7.90 21.90
N PRO A 188 35.18 7.26 22.47
CA PRO A 188 36.35 6.84 21.71
C PRO A 188 35.92 5.85 20.61
N VAL A 189 36.07 6.26 19.35
CA VAL A 189 35.77 5.43 18.18
C VAL A 189 36.98 4.57 17.86
N ASP A 190 36.75 3.29 17.59
CA ASP A 190 37.77 2.27 17.36
C ASP A 190 37.21 1.21 16.39
N THR A 191 38.08 0.43 15.74
CA THR A 191 37.68 -0.63 14.80
C THR A 191 37.35 -1.94 15.49
N GLU A 192 36.37 -2.69 14.97
CA GLU A 192 36.23 -4.12 15.26
C GLU A 192 37.42 -4.93 14.73
N VAL A 193 37.61 -6.14 15.26
CA VAL A 193 38.66 -7.06 14.80
C VAL A 193 38.24 -7.73 13.49
N PHE A 194 38.97 -7.46 12.42
CA PHE A 194 38.72 -8.03 11.10
C PHE A 194 39.27 -9.44 10.95
N ARG A 195 38.47 -10.36 10.40
CA ARG A 195 38.77 -11.81 10.30
C ARG A 195 38.97 -12.33 8.87
N GLY A 196 39.00 -11.45 7.87
CA GLY A 196 39.15 -11.84 6.45
C GLY A 196 37.84 -11.98 5.66
N ASP A 197 36.70 -11.51 6.17
CA ASP A 197 35.43 -11.60 5.43
C ASP A 197 35.19 -10.43 4.47
N TYR A 198 34.92 -10.76 3.21
CA TYR A 198 34.64 -9.78 2.14
C TYR A 198 33.45 -8.83 2.43
N LEU A 199 32.55 -9.17 3.35
CA LEU A 199 31.39 -8.32 3.66
C LEU A 199 31.74 -7.15 4.58
N ARG A 200 32.57 -7.35 5.61
CA ARG A 200 33.03 -6.28 6.51
C ARG A 200 34.30 -5.59 6.04
N TRP A 201 35.02 -6.13 5.05
CA TRP A 201 36.26 -5.52 4.53
C TRP A 201 36.11 -4.02 4.20
N PRO A 202 35.10 -3.53 3.44
CA PRO A 202 35.00 -2.10 3.14
C PRO A 202 34.84 -1.24 4.40
N THR A 203 33.97 -1.65 5.33
CA THR A 203 33.74 -0.95 6.60
C THR A 203 35.00 -0.93 7.48
N PHE A 204 35.74 -2.05 7.54
CA PHE A 204 37.02 -2.10 8.25
C PHE A 204 38.08 -1.22 7.58
N ARG A 205 38.25 -1.34 6.26
CA ARG A 205 39.17 -0.54 5.45
C ARG A 205 38.95 0.95 5.71
N ASP A 206 37.72 1.43 5.61
CA ASP A 206 37.40 2.85 5.71
C ASP A 206 37.53 3.39 7.14
N LEU A 207 37.06 2.63 8.13
CA LEU A 207 37.16 3.01 9.54
C LEU A 207 38.61 2.97 10.05
N PHE A 208 39.40 1.96 9.65
CA PHE A 208 40.83 1.89 9.95
C PHE A 208 41.61 2.99 9.21
N THR A 209 41.19 3.33 7.98
CA THR A 209 41.78 4.45 7.22
C THR A 209 41.55 5.79 7.93
N ALA A 210 40.33 6.04 8.40
CA ALA A 210 40.00 7.26 9.14
C ALA A 210 40.73 7.38 10.50
N ILE A 211 40.77 6.31 11.29
CA ILE A 211 41.28 6.33 12.68
C ILE A 211 42.80 6.17 12.77
N TYR A 212 43.39 5.34 11.90
CA TYR A 212 44.80 4.93 11.99
C TYR A 212 45.63 5.39 10.78
N VAL A 213 45.22 5.13 9.53
CA VAL A 213 46.03 5.49 8.34
C VAL A 213 46.22 7.00 8.23
N ASN A 214 45.11 7.75 8.24
CA ASN A 214 45.10 9.21 8.05
C ASN A 214 45.50 9.99 9.31
N ASN A 215 45.73 9.31 10.44
CA ASN A 215 46.10 9.95 11.70
C ASN A 215 47.56 10.44 11.65
N PRO A 216 47.82 11.76 11.80
CA PRO A 216 49.16 12.33 11.71
C PRO A 216 49.98 12.16 13.00
N ARG A 217 49.38 11.67 14.10
CA ARG A 217 50.05 11.48 15.40
C ARG A 217 50.65 10.09 15.61
N LEU A 218 50.37 9.14 14.71
CA LEU A 218 50.87 7.77 14.79
C LEU A 218 51.98 7.56 13.77
N THR A 219 53.07 6.90 14.20
CA THR A 219 54.12 6.40 13.31
C THR A 219 53.66 5.18 12.52
N PRO A 220 54.31 4.84 11.39
CA PRO A 220 54.00 3.61 10.65
C PRO A 220 54.16 2.32 11.50
N VAL A 221 55.15 2.24 12.40
CA VAL A 221 55.27 1.12 13.37
C VAL A 221 54.03 1.00 14.25
N GLU A 222 53.53 2.10 14.82
CA GLU A 222 52.33 2.07 15.68
C GLU A 222 51.07 1.71 14.88
N LYS A 223 50.97 2.19 13.63
CA LYS A 223 49.88 1.79 12.71
C LYS A 223 49.92 0.29 12.40
N LEU A 224 51.10 -0.30 12.24
CA LEU A 224 51.27 -1.75 12.05
C LEU A 224 50.98 -2.54 13.33
N PHE A 225 51.40 -2.06 14.50
CA PHE A 225 51.04 -2.65 15.79
C PHE A 225 49.51 -2.68 15.98
N HIS A 226 48.83 -1.56 15.73
CA HIS A 226 47.38 -1.50 15.75
C HIS A 226 46.74 -2.41 14.71
N LEU A 227 47.24 -2.43 13.46
CA LEU A 227 46.73 -3.32 12.40
C LEU A 227 46.81 -4.80 12.80
N ASN A 228 47.92 -5.22 13.40
CA ASN A 228 48.12 -6.58 13.89
C ASN A 228 47.18 -6.90 15.07
N SER A 229 46.95 -5.95 15.99
CA SER A 229 45.95 -6.12 17.07
C SER A 229 44.48 -6.11 16.59
N LYS A 230 44.21 -5.54 15.42
CA LYS A 230 42.88 -5.38 14.81
C LYS A 230 42.59 -6.36 13.67
N THR A 231 43.49 -7.29 13.42
CA THR A 231 43.30 -8.41 12.49
C THR A 231 43.41 -9.74 13.22
N ALA A 232 42.59 -10.70 12.82
CA ALA A 232 42.58 -12.08 13.31
C ALA A 232 42.42 -13.05 12.14
N ASP A 233 42.63 -14.34 12.41
CA ASP A 233 42.47 -15.44 11.45
C ASP A 233 43.23 -15.16 10.13
N GLU A 234 42.63 -15.40 8.96
CA GLU A 234 43.27 -15.20 7.64
C GLU A 234 43.84 -13.78 7.45
N ALA A 235 43.21 -12.76 8.02
CA ALA A 235 43.70 -11.39 7.93
C ALA A 235 44.99 -11.18 8.75
N ASN A 236 45.11 -11.81 9.92
CA ASN A 236 46.33 -11.74 10.72
C ASN A 236 47.47 -12.55 10.07
N GLU A 237 47.18 -13.72 9.50
CA GLU A 237 48.16 -14.51 8.74
C GLU A 237 48.78 -13.74 7.55
N ILE A 238 48.12 -12.68 7.05
CA ILE A 238 48.68 -11.78 6.03
C ILE A 238 49.56 -10.71 6.68
N VAL A 239 49.08 -10.05 7.74
CA VAL A 239 49.81 -8.96 8.44
C VAL A 239 51.08 -9.48 9.15
N ALA A 240 51.01 -10.64 9.81
CA ALA A 240 52.12 -11.23 10.58
C ALA A 240 53.32 -11.68 9.72
N LYS A 241 53.20 -11.68 8.39
CA LYS A 241 54.32 -11.92 7.46
C LYS A 241 55.28 -10.73 7.35
N PHE A 242 54.87 -9.56 7.81
CA PHE A 242 55.66 -8.32 7.74
C PHE A 242 56.27 -7.99 9.11
N PRO A 243 57.58 -7.66 9.18
CA PRO A 243 58.21 -7.31 10.44
C PRO A 243 57.67 -5.98 10.97
N LEU A 244 57.69 -5.80 12.29
CA LEU A 244 57.18 -4.60 12.97
C LEU A 244 58.15 -3.41 12.82
N THR A 245 58.30 -2.92 11.59
CA THR A 245 59.15 -1.79 11.20
C THR A 245 58.33 -0.68 10.53
N ASN A 246 58.94 0.50 10.29
CA ASN A 246 58.23 1.60 9.65
C ASN A 246 57.81 1.27 8.21
N ASP A 247 58.66 0.55 7.48
CA ASP A 247 58.41 0.17 6.08
C ASP A 247 57.36 -0.94 5.97
N GLY A 248 57.30 -1.83 6.97
CA GLY A 248 56.41 -2.99 6.99
C GLY A 248 54.92 -2.62 6.92
N PHE A 249 54.52 -1.45 7.42
CA PHE A 249 53.11 -1.02 7.43
C PHE A 249 52.53 -0.90 6.02
N ALA A 250 53.24 -0.26 5.10
CA ALA A 250 52.76 -0.03 3.74
C ALA A 250 52.58 -1.35 2.98
N SER A 251 53.52 -2.29 3.14
CA SER A 251 53.45 -3.62 2.55
C SER A 251 52.33 -4.47 3.15
N ALA A 252 52.16 -4.46 4.48
CA ALA A 252 51.08 -5.20 5.16
C ALA A 252 49.69 -4.69 4.77
N TRP A 253 49.51 -3.37 4.70
CA TRP A 253 48.25 -2.75 4.26
C TRP A 253 47.96 -3.05 2.78
N SER A 254 48.97 -2.95 1.90
CA SER A 254 48.84 -3.29 0.48
C SER A 254 48.45 -4.76 0.27
N ALA A 255 49.01 -5.69 1.06
CA ALA A 255 48.70 -7.12 0.97
C ALA A 255 47.26 -7.44 1.42
N LEU A 256 46.74 -6.73 2.43
CA LEU A 256 45.32 -6.83 2.81
C LEU A 256 44.40 -6.30 1.70
N CYS A 257 44.71 -5.13 1.12
CA CYS A 257 44.00 -4.59 -0.03
C CYS A 257 43.99 -5.60 -1.20
N GLU A 258 45.14 -6.12 -1.61
CA GLU A 258 45.23 -7.09 -2.72
C GLU A 258 44.38 -8.35 -2.48
N ARG A 259 44.33 -8.86 -1.24
CA ARG A 259 43.53 -10.04 -0.87
C ARG A 259 42.03 -9.75 -0.85
N PHE A 260 41.61 -8.64 -0.23
CA PHE A 260 40.21 -8.42 0.18
C PHE A 260 39.46 -7.36 -0.65
N GLU A 261 40.15 -6.45 -1.33
CA GLU A 261 39.59 -5.42 -2.22
C GLU A 261 39.24 -5.96 -3.63
N ASN A 262 39.14 -7.28 -3.76
CA ASN A 262 38.81 -7.96 -5.00
C ASN A 262 37.34 -7.67 -5.40
N LYS A 263 37.12 -6.62 -6.21
CA LYS A 263 35.78 -6.20 -6.69
C LYS A 263 34.90 -7.39 -7.10
N ARG A 264 35.42 -8.35 -7.89
CA ARG A 264 34.67 -9.54 -8.34
C ARG A 264 34.13 -10.38 -7.16
N LEU A 265 34.93 -10.62 -6.12
CA LEU A 265 34.52 -11.38 -4.95
C LEU A 265 33.55 -10.59 -4.06
N LEU A 266 33.75 -9.28 -3.89
CA LEU A 266 32.82 -8.39 -3.20
C LEU A 266 31.43 -8.44 -3.85
N ILE A 267 31.35 -8.20 -5.17
CA ILE A 267 30.13 -8.29 -5.99
C ILE A 267 29.49 -9.68 -5.89
N THR A 268 30.30 -10.75 -6.05
CA THR A 268 29.81 -12.14 -5.93
C THR A 268 29.24 -12.42 -4.54
N SER A 269 29.76 -11.80 -3.48
CA SER A 269 29.25 -11.94 -2.12
C SER A 269 27.88 -11.28 -1.96
N GLN A 270 27.66 -10.07 -2.51
CA GLN A 270 26.35 -9.41 -2.50
C GLN A 270 25.32 -10.21 -3.32
N LEU A 271 25.69 -10.68 -4.51
CA LEU A 271 24.83 -11.52 -5.34
C LEU A 271 24.47 -12.85 -4.65
N LYS A 272 25.42 -13.48 -3.95
CA LYS A 272 25.14 -14.68 -3.13
C LYS A 272 24.08 -14.42 -2.06
N ILE A 273 24.03 -13.23 -1.45
CA ILE A 273 22.98 -12.88 -0.49
C ILE A 273 21.64 -12.70 -1.21
N ILE A 274 21.59 -11.93 -2.31
CA ILE A 274 20.37 -11.67 -3.10
C ILE A 274 19.74 -12.97 -3.63
N PHE A 275 20.54 -13.93 -4.11
CA PHE A 275 20.01 -15.22 -4.58
C PHE A 275 19.65 -16.21 -3.47
N ASN A 276 20.12 -16.01 -2.23
CA ASN A 276 19.86 -16.90 -1.08
C ASN A 276 19.10 -16.20 0.06
N LEU A 277 18.23 -15.24 -0.27
CA LEU A 277 17.37 -14.56 0.69
C LEU A 277 16.53 -15.57 1.51
N SER A 278 16.38 -15.30 2.81
CA SER A 278 15.59 -16.14 3.71
C SER A 278 14.08 -15.94 3.50
N THR A 279 13.32 -17.04 3.47
CA THR A 279 11.86 -17.00 3.30
C THR A 279 11.16 -16.61 4.61
N VAL A 280 10.30 -15.59 4.56
CA VAL A 280 9.57 -15.08 5.73
C VAL A 280 8.24 -15.82 5.87
N SER A 281 8.17 -16.77 6.79
CA SER A 281 6.99 -17.65 6.98
C SER A 281 5.82 -17.02 7.75
N GLN A 282 6.08 -15.97 8.52
CA GLN A 282 5.12 -15.28 9.39
C GLN A 282 5.29 -13.77 9.23
N GLU A 283 4.19 -13.03 9.08
CA GLU A 283 4.24 -11.58 8.98
C GLU A 283 4.62 -10.95 10.34
N SER A 284 5.68 -10.15 10.34
CA SER A 284 6.15 -9.39 11.50
C SER A 284 6.99 -8.19 11.03
N VAL A 285 7.04 -7.13 11.85
CA VAL A 285 7.88 -5.95 11.59
C VAL A 285 9.32 -6.37 11.29
N ALA A 286 9.95 -7.11 12.21
CA ALA A 286 11.36 -7.46 12.14
C ALA A 286 11.71 -8.27 10.87
N ALA A 287 10.90 -9.26 10.50
CA ALA A 287 11.23 -10.14 9.38
C ALA A 287 11.06 -9.45 8.00
N ILE A 288 10.05 -8.59 7.84
CA ILE A 288 9.88 -7.80 6.62
C ILE A 288 10.99 -6.74 6.51
N LYS A 289 11.29 -6.07 7.62
CA LYS A 289 12.32 -5.02 7.72
C LYS A 289 13.74 -5.57 7.47
N GLU A 290 14.05 -6.77 7.94
CA GLU A 290 15.35 -7.42 7.65
C GLU A 290 15.44 -7.95 6.21
N LEU A 291 14.35 -8.49 5.63
CA LEU A 291 14.32 -8.90 4.22
C LEU A 291 14.57 -7.71 3.29
N HIS A 292 13.81 -6.63 3.48
CA HIS A 292 13.94 -5.39 2.72
C HIS A 292 15.31 -4.73 2.93
N GLY A 293 15.74 -4.59 4.19
CA GLY A 293 17.05 -4.04 4.55
C GLY A 293 18.22 -4.86 4.01
N THR A 294 18.11 -6.20 3.95
CA THR A 294 19.12 -7.06 3.34
C THR A 294 19.28 -6.78 1.85
N ILE A 295 18.18 -6.70 1.10
CA ILE A 295 18.22 -6.41 -0.33
C ILE A 295 18.79 -5.00 -0.56
N GLN A 296 18.29 -4.01 0.16
CA GLN A 296 18.75 -2.62 0.02
C GLN A 296 20.25 -2.46 0.36
N ARG A 297 20.75 -3.12 1.42
CA ARG A 297 22.19 -3.16 1.75
C ARG A 297 23.03 -3.72 0.60
N CYS A 298 22.57 -4.81 -0.03
CA CYS A 298 23.28 -5.44 -1.14
C CYS A 298 23.28 -4.56 -2.40
N LEU A 299 22.15 -3.91 -2.71
CA LEU A 299 22.03 -2.98 -3.84
C LEU A 299 22.96 -1.77 -3.66
N THR A 300 22.88 -1.09 -2.52
CA THR A 300 23.76 0.04 -2.21
C THR A 300 25.25 -0.35 -2.25
N ALA A 301 25.62 -1.57 -1.89
CA ALA A 301 27.00 -2.06 -2.03
C ALA A 301 27.43 -2.32 -3.49
N LEU A 302 26.48 -2.65 -4.39
CA LEU A 302 26.73 -2.78 -5.83
C LEU A 302 26.81 -1.42 -6.51
N ASP A 303 25.96 -0.46 -6.14
CA ASP A 303 26.01 0.92 -6.65
C ASP A 303 27.36 1.59 -6.33
N HIS A 304 27.85 1.46 -5.08
CA HIS A 304 29.20 1.91 -4.67
C HIS A 304 30.35 1.12 -5.33
N SER A 305 30.05 0.03 -6.05
CA SER A 305 31.03 -0.76 -6.82
C SER A 305 31.06 -0.39 -8.32
N ASP A 306 30.42 0.72 -8.70
CA ASP A 306 30.21 1.18 -10.08
C ASP A 306 29.27 0.29 -10.92
N ILE A 307 28.47 -0.58 -10.29
CA ILE A 307 27.48 -1.43 -10.99
C ILE A 307 26.10 -0.81 -10.83
N SER A 308 25.64 -0.12 -11.88
CA SER A 308 24.25 0.34 -11.98
C SER A 308 23.30 -0.87 -12.00
N VAL A 309 22.54 -1.05 -10.93
CA VAL A 309 21.48 -2.07 -10.86
C VAL A 309 20.17 -1.54 -11.48
N SER A 310 20.08 -0.24 -11.77
CA SER A 310 18.92 0.45 -12.35
C SER A 310 18.62 0.05 -13.80
N SER A 311 18.01 -1.12 -14.00
CA SER A 311 17.54 -1.61 -15.30
C SER A 311 16.28 -2.46 -15.16
N PRO A 312 15.32 -2.40 -16.11
CA PRO A 312 14.07 -3.16 -16.03
C PRO A 312 14.24 -4.67 -15.88
N PHE A 313 15.35 -5.23 -16.38
CA PHE A 313 15.67 -6.65 -16.22
C PHE A 313 16.13 -7.00 -14.80
N ALA A 314 16.87 -6.11 -14.15
CA ALA A 314 17.22 -6.27 -12.73
C ALA A 314 16.00 -6.05 -11.83
N ASP A 315 15.14 -5.07 -12.14
CA ASP A 315 13.86 -4.86 -11.46
C ASP A 315 13.01 -6.14 -11.46
N CYS A 316 12.81 -6.78 -12.63
CA CYS A 316 12.14 -8.08 -12.74
C CYS A 316 12.68 -9.13 -11.76
N ILE A 317 14.01 -9.25 -11.68
CA ILE A 317 14.68 -10.26 -10.85
C ILE A 317 14.53 -9.94 -9.37
N LEU A 318 14.71 -8.68 -8.96
CA LEU A 318 14.60 -8.24 -7.57
C LEU A 318 13.16 -8.37 -7.05
N VAL A 319 12.18 -7.94 -7.86
CA VAL A 319 10.74 -8.11 -7.59
C VAL A 319 10.39 -9.58 -7.45
N PHE A 320 10.78 -10.43 -8.41
CA PHE A 320 10.50 -11.87 -8.36
C PHE A 320 11.14 -12.55 -7.15
N LEU A 321 12.43 -12.31 -6.92
CA LEU A 321 13.16 -12.90 -5.79
C LEU A 321 12.55 -12.47 -4.47
N CYS A 322 12.22 -11.20 -4.27
CA CYS A 322 11.61 -10.73 -3.03
C CYS A 322 10.19 -11.29 -2.84
N SER A 323 9.32 -11.24 -3.87
CA SER A 323 7.98 -11.83 -3.83
C SER A 323 8.00 -13.32 -3.48
N SER A 324 8.99 -14.08 -3.95
CA SER A 324 9.16 -15.52 -3.61
C SER A 324 9.44 -15.79 -2.11
N LYS A 325 9.79 -14.75 -1.34
CA LYS A 325 10.15 -14.82 0.08
C LYS A 325 9.12 -14.21 1.03
N LEU A 326 8.08 -13.53 0.51
CA LEU A 326 7.08 -12.86 1.32
C LEU A 326 5.99 -13.82 1.87
N PRO A 327 5.40 -13.53 3.04
CA PRO A 327 4.19 -14.21 3.50
C PRO A 327 3.03 -14.03 2.51
N LYS A 328 2.15 -15.04 2.40
CA LYS A 328 0.98 -14.99 1.49
C LYS A 328 0.10 -13.73 1.68
N LEU A 329 -0.06 -13.25 2.91
CA LEU A 329 -0.80 -12.01 3.20
C LEU A 329 -0.08 -10.77 2.66
N THR A 330 1.21 -10.62 2.97
CA THR A 330 2.04 -9.52 2.50
C THR A 330 2.14 -9.48 0.97
N LEU A 331 2.33 -10.64 0.34
CA LEU A 331 2.34 -10.80 -1.12
C LEU A 331 0.98 -10.45 -1.74
N SER A 332 -0.14 -10.89 -1.13
CA SER A 332 -1.48 -10.51 -1.61
C SER A 332 -1.75 -9.01 -1.49
N LEU A 333 -1.13 -8.31 -0.54
CA LEU A 333 -1.25 -6.86 -0.40
C LEU A 333 -0.38 -6.11 -1.42
N TRP A 334 0.79 -6.65 -1.76
CA TRP A 334 1.62 -6.15 -2.86
C TRP A 334 0.87 -6.20 -4.21
N GLU A 335 0.30 -7.36 -4.54
CA GLU A 335 -0.52 -7.55 -5.75
C GLU A 335 -1.84 -6.73 -5.75
N GLN A 336 -2.19 -6.11 -4.62
CA GLN A 336 -3.29 -5.14 -4.49
C GLN A 336 -2.82 -3.68 -4.59
N SER A 337 -1.56 -3.37 -4.23
CA SER A 337 -1.01 -2.02 -4.36
C SER A 337 -0.65 -1.63 -5.80
N LEU A 338 -0.46 -2.62 -6.69
CA LEU A 338 -0.16 -2.38 -8.10
C LEU A 338 -1.36 -1.76 -8.85
N VAL A 339 -1.21 -0.48 -9.22
CA VAL A 339 -2.21 0.31 -9.97
C VAL A 339 -2.45 -0.25 -11.38
N ASP A 340 -1.40 -0.72 -12.04
CA ASP A 340 -1.47 -1.31 -13.38
C ASP A 340 -0.83 -2.71 -13.40
N LYS A 341 -1.68 -3.73 -13.36
CA LYS A 341 -1.29 -5.14 -13.33
C LYS A 341 -0.79 -5.69 -14.67
N SER A 342 -0.77 -4.87 -15.72
CA SER A 342 -0.18 -5.23 -17.02
C SER A 342 1.29 -4.81 -17.15
N LYS A 343 1.77 -3.95 -16.26
CA LYS A 343 3.16 -3.47 -16.24
C LYS A 343 4.01 -4.25 -15.26
N ILE A 344 5.29 -4.37 -15.60
CA ILE A 344 6.34 -4.83 -14.70
C ILE A 344 6.63 -3.68 -13.73
N PRO A 345 6.48 -3.86 -12.41
CA PRO A 345 6.83 -2.84 -11.42
C PRO A 345 8.35 -2.74 -11.23
N ALA A 346 8.83 -1.56 -10.84
CA ALA A 346 10.23 -1.35 -10.49
C ALA A 346 10.53 -1.90 -9.08
N TRP A 347 11.81 -2.17 -8.79
CA TRP A 347 12.25 -2.45 -7.42
C TRP A 347 11.86 -1.32 -6.45
N GLN A 348 11.90 -0.07 -6.92
CA GLN A 348 11.56 1.09 -6.11
C GLN A 348 10.09 1.11 -5.65
N ASP A 349 9.17 0.57 -6.45
CA ASP A 349 7.76 0.42 -6.08
C ASP A 349 7.61 -0.58 -4.93
N MET A 350 8.28 -1.74 -5.05
CA MET A 350 8.28 -2.77 -4.01
C MET A 350 9.00 -2.31 -2.74
N SER A 351 10.12 -1.61 -2.88
CA SER A 351 10.85 -0.99 -1.77
C SER A 351 9.96 0.01 -1.02
N THR A 352 9.15 0.79 -1.73
CA THR A 352 8.17 1.71 -1.12
C THR A 352 7.06 0.96 -0.41
N PHE A 353 6.44 -0.05 -1.05
CA PHE A 353 5.42 -0.89 -0.42
C PHE A 353 5.92 -1.59 0.86
N LEU A 354 7.14 -2.15 0.86
CA LEU A 354 7.70 -2.83 2.03
C LEU A 354 7.95 -1.87 3.19
N ASN A 355 8.47 -0.66 2.90
CA ASN A 355 8.59 0.44 3.87
C ASN A 355 7.23 0.79 4.51
N GLU A 356 6.19 0.96 3.69
CA GLU A 356 4.83 1.26 4.18
C GLU A 356 4.23 0.10 4.97
N ARG A 357 4.49 -1.15 4.55
CA ARG A 357 3.97 -2.35 5.22
C ARG A 357 4.53 -2.49 6.63
N TYR A 358 5.85 -2.43 6.83
CA TYR A 358 6.38 -2.60 8.18
C TYR A 358 6.04 -1.40 9.08
N ARG A 359 5.97 -0.16 8.56
CA ARG A 359 5.44 1.00 9.30
C ARG A 359 3.98 0.83 9.73
N THR A 360 3.15 0.23 8.86
CA THR A 360 1.76 -0.09 9.20
C THR A 360 1.69 -1.14 10.31
N LEU A 361 2.59 -2.12 10.31
CA LEU A 361 2.68 -3.13 11.36
C LEU A 361 3.18 -2.53 12.69
N GLU A 362 4.18 -1.64 12.66
CA GLU A 362 4.69 -0.87 13.81
C GLU A 362 3.53 -0.08 14.47
N ALA A 363 2.80 0.73 13.70
CA ALA A 363 1.65 1.49 14.20
C ALA A 363 0.52 0.60 14.77
N VAL A 364 0.30 -0.58 14.18
CA VAL A 364 -0.69 -1.57 14.65
C VAL A 364 -0.23 -2.30 15.91
N GLU A 365 1.08 -2.39 16.19
CA GLU A 365 1.62 -2.87 17.46
C GLU A 365 1.52 -1.79 18.53
N ASP A 366 1.86 -0.53 18.24
CA ASP A 366 1.75 0.60 19.18
C ASP A 366 0.31 0.83 19.66
N VAL A 367 -0.69 0.74 18.75
CA VAL A 367 -2.12 0.85 19.12
C VAL A 367 -2.57 -0.30 20.05
N LYS A 368 -1.95 -1.48 19.99
CA LYS A 368 -2.21 -2.58 20.94
C LYS A 368 -1.49 -2.34 22.27
N GLN A 369 -0.28 -1.80 22.26
CA GLN A 369 0.49 -1.51 23.47
C GLN A 369 -0.12 -0.36 24.27
N ASN A 370 -0.54 0.74 23.64
CA ASN A 370 -1.16 1.89 24.32
C ASN A 370 -2.50 1.53 25.01
N ASN A 371 -3.28 0.62 24.44
CA ASN A 371 -4.47 0.05 25.10
C ASN A 371 -4.16 -0.74 26.39
N SER A 372 -2.89 -1.02 26.69
CA SER A 372 -2.46 -1.77 27.88
C SER A 372 -1.95 -0.89 29.03
N GLN A 373 -1.81 0.43 28.85
CA GLN A 373 -1.17 1.31 29.86
C GLN A 373 -2.15 2.14 30.72
N ASN A 374 -3.44 2.19 30.38
CA ASN A 374 -4.47 2.94 31.14
C ASN A 374 -4.99 2.19 32.41
N SER A 375 -4.07 1.63 33.20
CA SER A 375 -4.37 1.06 34.53
C SER A 375 -3.20 1.31 35.48
N THR A 376 -3.46 2.00 36.59
CA THR A 376 -2.46 2.67 37.41
C THR A 376 -1.92 1.87 38.60
N ALA A 377 -0.66 2.16 38.93
CA ALA A 377 0.02 2.06 40.23
C ALA A 377 -0.44 0.99 41.26
N GLY A 378 0.43 0.00 41.50
CA GLY A 378 0.38 -0.87 42.68
C GLY A 378 1.65 -1.73 42.77
N ALA A 379 2.42 -1.63 43.85
CA ALA A 379 3.72 -2.28 43.97
C ALA A 379 3.67 -3.63 44.68
N SER A 380 4.37 -4.65 44.15
CA SER A 380 5.15 -5.66 44.90
C SER A 380 5.72 -6.73 43.95
N ARG A 381 7.00 -7.11 44.16
CA ARG A 381 7.66 -8.28 43.56
C ARG A 381 8.05 -9.22 44.71
N PRO A 382 8.13 -10.56 44.52
CA PRO A 382 9.29 -11.11 43.82
C PRO A 382 9.01 -12.29 42.86
N GLN A 383 10.07 -12.68 42.13
CA GLN A 383 10.44 -14.01 41.62
C GLN A 383 9.34 -15.11 41.55
N GLN A 384 9.24 -15.89 40.46
CA GLN A 384 10.33 -16.77 40.00
C GLN A 384 10.15 -17.32 38.57
N SER A 385 11.25 -17.87 38.02
CA SER A 385 11.31 -18.87 36.93
C SER A 385 10.81 -18.51 35.52
N SER A 386 11.65 -18.79 34.52
CA SER A 386 11.29 -18.76 33.10
C SER A 386 10.75 -20.12 32.63
N LYS A 387 9.68 -20.11 31.81
CA LYS A 387 9.53 -20.93 30.58
C LYS A 387 8.18 -20.69 29.88
N ARG A 388 8.26 -20.37 28.58
CA ARG A 388 7.22 -20.51 27.52
C ARG A 388 5.78 -20.07 27.87
N ILE A 389 5.40 -18.89 27.38
CA ILE A 389 3.99 -18.48 27.26
C ILE A 389 3.32 -19.34 26.17
N ASN A 390 2.57 -20.36 26.57
CA ASN A 390 1.63 -21.04 25.69
C ASN A 390 0.42 -20.14 25.44
N SER A 391 0.06 -19.94 24.18
CA SER A 391 -1.10 -19.16 23.75
C SER A 391 -2.42 -19.82 24.17
N PHE A 392 -3.12 -19.27 25.16
CA PHE A 392 -4.41 -19.81 25.58
C PHE A 392 -5.41 -18.80 26.17
N LYS A 393 -6.66 -18.96 25.70
CA LYS A 393 -7.93 -18.75 26.43
C LYS A 393 -8.27 -17.31 26.85
N ALA A 394 -9.15 -16.69 26.06
CA ALA A 394 -10.24 -15.91 26.63
C ALA A 394 -11.04 -16.84 27.59
N ARG A 395 -11.00 -16.55 28.89
CA ARG A 395 -11.75 -17.28 29.91
C ARG A 395 -13.22 -16.88 29.83
N VAL A 396 -14.11 -17.84 29.59
CA VAL A 396 -15.56 -17.58 29.64
C VAL A 396 -15.93 -17.12 31.05
N THR A 397 -16.34 -15.87 31.18
CA THR A 397 -17.11 -15.37 32.32
C THR A 397 -18.49 -16.03 32.25
N GLN A 398 -18.62 -17.18 32.90
CA GLN A 398 -19.92 -17.85 33.00
C GLN A 398 -20.90 -16.92 33.72
N ARG A 399 -22.00 -16.55 33.04
CA ARG A 399 -23.25 -16.31 33.77
C ARG A 399 -23.51 -17.59 34.56
N GLY A 400 -23.67 -17.48 35.87
CA GLY A 400 -23.72 -18.63 36.77
C GLY A 400 -24.74 -19.66 36.30
N LYS A 401 -24.26 -20.88 35.99
CA LYS A 401 -25.11 -22.03 35.70
C LYS A 401 -24.94 -23.04 36.83
N SER A 402 -25.66 -22.77 37.91
CA SER A 402 -26.01 -23.78 38.90
C SER A 402 -26.48 -25.04 38.18
N CYS A 403 -26.03 -26.21 38.62
CA CYS A 403 -26.21 -27.45 37.87
C CYS A 403 -27.70 -27.71 37.55
N ASP A 404 -28.01 -28.01 36.28
CA ASP A 404 -29.34 -28.33 35.70
C ASP A 404 -30.18 -29.39 36.47
N LEU A 405 -29.64 -30.01 37.54
CA LEU A 405 -30.24 -31.05 38.38
C LEU A 405 -30.43 -30.66 39.86
N CYS A 406 -29.66 -29.72 40.41
CA CYS A 406 -29.72 -29.38 41.84
C CYS A 406 -29.91 -27.88 42.12
N SER A 407 -29.71 -27.02 41.12
CA SER A 407 -29.87 -25.55 41.17
C SER A 407 -29.09 -24.80 42.27
N LYS A 408 -28.21 -25.47 43.02
CA LYS A 408 -27.49 -24.89 44.18
C LYS A 408 -26.00 -24.61 43.95
N GLU A 409 -25.32 -25.43 43.14
CA GLU A 409 -23.85 -25.34 42.96
C GLU A 409 -23.39 -25.49 41.51
N ASN A 410 -22.21 -24.93 41.21
CA ASN A 410 -21.56 -24.95 39.89
C ASN A 410 -20.67 -26.20 39.70
N HIS A 411 -21.24 -27.40 39.72
CA HIS A 411 -20.49 -28.66 39.53
C HIS A 411 -20.85 -29.41 38.22
N PRO A 412 -19.90 -30.12 37.57
CA PRO A 412 -20.20 -30.99 36.42
C PRO A 412 -21.17 -32.14 36.79
N VAL A 413 -21.99 -32.59 35.84
CA VAL A 413 -23.05 -33.61 36.08
C VAL A 413 -22.53 -34.89 36.75
N ARG A 414 -21.32 -35.34 36.42
CA ARG A 414 -20.64 -36.51 37.05
C ARG A 414 -20.39 -36.39 38.56
N VAL A 415 -20.48 -35.17 39.12
CA VAL A 415 -20.23 -34.83 40.53
C VAL A 415 -21.54 -34.61 41.29
N SER A 416 -22.65 -34.34 40.60
CA SER A 416 -23.95 -34.07 41.22
C SER A 416 -24.44 -35.26 42.07
N PRO A 417 -24.77 -35.07 43.36
CA PRO A 417 -25.34 -36.11 44.22
C PRO A 417 -26.63 -36.69 43.62
N SER A 418 -27.56 -35.82 43.25
CA SER A 418 -28.86 -36.20 42.66
C SER A 418 -28.72 -37.00 41.35
N PHE A 419 -27.65 -36.79 40.56
CA PHE A 419 -27.39 -37.63 39.39
C PHE A 419 -26.85 -39.02 39.74
N ARG A 420 -26.14 -39.15 40.87
CA ARG A 420 -25.65 -40.43 41.40
C ARG A 420 -26.77 -41.22 42.09
N GLU A 421 -27.74 -40.55 42.71
CA GLU A 421 -28.92 -41.19 43.32
C GLU A 421 -29.92 -41.73 42.28
N MET A 422 -30.03 -41.10 41.10
CA MET A 422 -30.85 -41.61 39.99
C MET A 422 -30.44 -43.02 39.53
N SER A 423 -31.42 -43.85 39.16
CA SER A 423 -31.16 -45.17 38.56
C SER A 423 -30.48 -45.05 37.18
N VAL A 424 -29.74 -46.08 36.77
CA VAL A 424 -28.95 -46.09 35.51
C VAL A 424 -29.83 -45.78 34.28
N ASN A 425 -31.09 -46.22 34.29
CA ASN A 425 -32.05 -45.94 33.21
C ASN A 425 -32.45 -44.46 33.16
N VAL A 426 -32.71 -43.83 34.32
CA VAL A 426 -33.02 -42.40 34.41
C VAL A 426 -31.80 -41.56 34.02
N ARG A 427 -30.59 -41.93 34.48
CA ARG A 427 -29.34 -41.29 34.05
C ARG A 427 -29.15 -41.36 32.53
N MET A 428 -29.38 -42.54 31.93
CA MET A 428 -29.26 -42.75 30.48
C MET A 428 -30.23 -41.86 29.69
N SER A 429 -31.50 -41.80 30.11
CA SER A 429 -32.51 -40.93 29.49
C SER A 429 -32.19 -39.45 29.66
N TYR A 430 -31.72 -39.02 30.83
CA TYR A 430 -31.32 -37.63 31.08
C TYR A 430 -30.14 -37.19 30.21
N ILE A 431 -29.10 -38.03 30.10
CA ILE A 431 -27.92 -37.77 29.24
C ILE A 431 -28.34 -37.64 27.77
N LYS A 432 -29.24 -38.51 27.28
CA LYS A 432 -29.81 -38.40 25.93
C LYS A 432 -30.66 -37.13 25.75
N GLN A 433 -31.59 -36.85 26.67
CA GLN A 433 -32.50 -35.70 26.61
C GLN A 433 -31.76 -34.34 26.61
N LYS A 434 -30.62 -34.25 27.32
CA LYS A 434 -29.79 -33.04 27.39
C LYS A 434 -28.68 -32.97 26.33
N SER A 435 -28.67 -33.91 25.36
CA SER A 435 -27.65 -34.05 24.31
C SER A 435 -26.20 -34.03 24.85
N LEU A 436 -25.98 -34.80 25.92
CA LEU A 436 -24.69 -34.98 26.57
C LEU A 436 -24.01 -36.24 26.01
N CYS A 437 -22.70 -36.17 25.74
CA CYS A 437 -21.92 -37.31 25.27
C CYS A 437 -21.91 -38.44 26.31
N LEU A 438 -22.28 -39.66 25.89
CA LEU A 438 -22.42 -40.84 26.75
C LEU A 438 -21.12 -41.25 27.47
N ASN A 439 -19.95 -40.81 26.99
CA ASN A 439 -18.65 -41.19 27.58
C ASN A 439 -18.09 -40.16 28.59
N CYS A 440 -18.21 -38.86 28.29
CA CYS A 440 -17.59 -37.79 29.10
C CYS A 440 -18.59 -36.80 29.72
N PHE A 441 -19.88 -36.92 29.41
CA PHE A 441 -20.96 -35.98 29.79
C PHE A 441 -20.70 -34.51 29.42
N ALA A 442 -19.91 -34.23 28.39
CA ALA A 442 -19.81 -32.92 27.78
C ALA A 442 -20.91 -32.72 26.70
N ARG A 443 -21.25 -31.46 26.39
CA ARG A 443 -22.10 -31.12 25.22
C ARG A 443 -21.20 -30.87 24.00
N GLY A 444 -21.78 -30.96 22.80
CA GLY A 444 -21.13 -30.51 21.55
C GLY A 444 -20.34 -31.57 20.76
N HIS A 445 -20.44 -32.85 21.09
CA HIS A 445 -19.96 -33.95 20.24
C HIS A 445 -20.74 -35.24 20.54
N GLN A 446 -20.83 -36.14 19.57
CA GLN A 446 -21.42 -37.47 19.73
C GLN A 446 -20.40 -38.49 20.26
N LEU A 447 -20.89 -39.66 20.66
CA LEU A 447 -20.04 -40.71 21.24
C LEU A 447 -18.90 -41.16 20.31
N ARG A 448 -19.15 -41.22 19.00
CA ARG A 448 -18.15 -41.63 17.99
C ARG A 448 -16.95 -40.68 17.96
N GLU A 449 -17.25 -39.38 17.98
CA GLU A 449 -16.32 -38.23 17.97
C GLU A 449 -15.62 -37.99 19.32
N CYS A 450 -15.97 -38.75 20.38
CA CYS A 450 -15.48 -38.47 21.72
C CYS A 450 -13.98 -38.77 21.87
N THR A 451 -13.15 -37.72 21.88
CA THR A 451 -11.70 -37.78 22.09
C THR A 451 -11.26 -38.09 23.54
N SER A 452 -12.20 -38.41 24.43
CA SER A 452 -11.87 -38.80 25.80
C SER A 452 -11.25 -40.20 25.84
N ALA A 453 -10.01 -40.30 26.32
CA ALA A 453 -9.31 -41.57 26.54
C ALA A 453 -9.87 -42.40 27.72
N HIS A 454 -10.74 -41.81 28.54
CA HIS A 454 -11.43 -42.55 29.59
C HIS A 454 -12.61 -43.32 28.99
N ASN A 455 -12.63 -44.64 29.21
CA ASN A 455 -13.75 -45.53 28.92
C ASN A 455 -14.37 -46.03 30.24
N CYS A 456 -15.43 -46.84 30.14
CA CYS A 456 -16.06 -47.46 31.30
C CYS A 456 -15.03 -48.29 32.10
N LEU A 457 -14.88 -48.00 33.39
CA LEU A 457 -13.90 -48.70 34.24
C LEU A 457 -14.28 -50.18 34.46
N THR A 458 -15.55 -50.53 34.35
CA THR A 458 -16.04 -51.90 34.60
C THR A 458 -15.94 -52.80 33.37
N CYS A 459 -16.38 -52.34 32.19
CA CYS A 459 -16.40 -53.16 30.97
C CYS A 459 -15.57 -52.62 29.79
N LYS A 460 -14.77 -51.56 29.99
CA LYS A 460 -13.87 -50.92 29.00
C LYS A 460 -14.54 -50.36 27.73
N GLY A 461 -15.86 -50.48 27.57
CA GLY A 461 -16.62 -49.87 26.49
C GLY A 461 -16.66 -48.34 26.56
N ARG A 462 -16.87 -47.67 25.41
CA ARG A 462 -16.98 -46.20 25.30
C ARG A 462 -18.31 -45.70 25.91
N HIS A 463 -18.39 -45.65 27.23
CA HIS A 463 -19.43 -44.94 28.00
C HIS A 463 -18.90 -44.62 29.41
N HIS A 464 -19.45 -43.60 30.05
CA HIS A 464 -19.06 -43.23 31.41
C HIS A 464 -19.47 -44.33 32.39
N THR A 465 -18.64 -44.68 33.37
CA THR A 465 -18.91 -45.78 34.32
C THR A 465 -20.25 -45.62 35.07
N LEU A 466 -20.72 -44.38 35.31
CA LEU A 466 -22.04 -44.11 35.91
C LEU A 466 -23.25 -44.48 35.01
N LEU A 467 -23.05 -44.82 33.74
CA LEU A 467 -24.07 -45.37 32.82
C LEU A 467 -23.94 -46.88 32.60
N HIS A 468 -22.95 -47.53 33.23
CA HIS A 468 -22.78 -48.97 33.11
C HIS A 468 -23.95 -49.69 33.81
N ARG A 469 -24.66 -50.53 33.06
CA ARG A 469 -25.44 -51.64 33.63
C ARG A 469 -24.44 -52.78 33.83
N GLY A 470 -24.19 -53.15 35.08
CA GLY A 470 -23.42 -54.35 35.40
C GLY A 470 -24.29 -55.59 35.23
N ASP A 471 -23.75 -56.63 34.59
CA ASP A 471 -24.40 -57.93 34.53
C ASP A 471 -24.31 -58.62 35.89
N SER A 472 -25.44 -59.11 36.38
CA SER A 472 -25.54 -59.99 37.56
C SER A 472 -26.84 -60.77 37.45
N ALA A 473 -26.76 -62.09 37.67
CA ALA A 473 -27.80 -63.11 37.46
C ALA A 473 -28.18 -63.45 36.00
N HIS A 474 -27.60 -64.55 35.51
CA HIS A 474 -28.27 -65.69 34.82
C HIS A 474 -29.69 -65.43 34.24
N ASN A 475 -29.99 -65.70 32.96
CA ASN A 475 -29.93 -67.03 32.33
C ASN A 475 -30.32 -66.99 30.84
N GLY A 476 -29.86 -67.98 30.06
CA GLY A 476 -30.72 -68.69 29.10
C GLY A 476 -30.67 -68.32 27.60
N ALA A 477 -30.77 -69.37 26.78
CA ALA A 477 -31.18 -69.42 25.37
C ALA A 477 -30.32 -68.69 24.30
N SER A 478 -29.68 -69.51 23.46
CA SER A 478 -29.13 -69.12 22.16
C SER A 478 -30.21 -68.88 21.10
N SER A 479 -29.76 -68.40 19.93
CA SER A 479 -30.22 -68.83 18.59
C SER A 479 -31.23 -67.95 17.83
N SER A 480 -30.66 -67.23 16.85
CA SER A 480 -30.95 -67.41 15.40
C SER A 480 -32.14 -66.72 14.70
N TYR A 481 -31.93 -66.64 13.38
CA TYR A 481 -32.83 -66.35 12.26
C TYR A 481 -33.21 -64.91 11.88
N THR A 482 -32.92 -64.67 10.59
CA THR A 482 -33.23 -63.55 9.71
C THR A 482 -34.70 -63.51 9.27
N SER A 483 -35.27 -62.31 9.14
CA SER A 483 -36.41 -61.86 8.29
C SER A 483 -37.03 -60.61 8.94
N ALA A 484 -37.69 -59.66 8.28
CA ALA A 484 -37.96 -59.38 6.85
C ALA A 484 -37.75 -57.86 6.63
N THR A 485 -37.16 -57.35 5.54
CA THR A 485 -37.77 -57.08 4.21
C THR A 485 -39.16 -56.41 4.21
N LEU A 486 -39.19 -55.18 3.65
CA LEU A 486 -40.18 -54.61 2.70
C LEU A 486 -41.68 -54.56 3.12
N SER A 487 -42.44 -53.46 3.07
CA SER A 487 -42.21 -52.03 2.70
C SER A 487 -43.32 -51.18 3.42
N ASN A 488 -43.97 -50.09 2.97
CA ASN A 488 -43.98 -49.28 1.73
C ASN A 488 -44.67 -47.90 1.91
N ILE A 489 -44.64 -47.07 0.85
CA ILE A 489 -45.65 -46.03 0.49
C ILE A 489 -45.82 -44.77 1.38
N GLN A 490 -45.20 -43.68 0.87
CA GLN A 490 -45.74 -42.30 0.70
C GLN A 490 -45.93 -41.29 1.86
N SER A 491 -45.71 -40.01 1.47
CA SER A 491 -46.29 -38.76 1.99
C SER A 491 -46.05 -38.34 3.46
N THR A 492 -44.98 -37.58 3.73
CA THR A 492 -45.02 -36.08 3.78
C THR A 492 -43.68 -35.47 4.26
N PRO A 493 -43.31 -34.23 3.86
CA PRO A 493 -42.06 -33.59 4.25
C PRO A 493 -42.18 -32.79 5.56
N ASN A 494 -41.63 -33.31 6.67
CA ASN A 494 -41.70 -32.62 7.97
C ASN A 494 -40.35 -31.97 8.38
N GLN A 495 -40.17 -30.75 7.89
CA GLN A 495 -39.44 -29.62 8.49
C GLN A 495 -38.33 -29.94 9.52
N SER A 496 -37.08 -30.02 9.05
CA SER A 496 -35.92 -29.69 9.88
C SER A 496 -35.38 -28.32 9.43
N ALA A 497 -35.50 -27.30 10.29
CA ALA A 497 -35.19 -25.93 9.92
C ALA A 497 -33.69 -25.73 9.65
N THR A 498 -33.35 -25.36 8.42
CA THR A 498 -32.00 -24.96 8.00
C THR A 498 -31.66 -23.58 8.55
N ASN A 499 -31.39 -23.51 9.85
CA ASN A 499 -30.96 -22.30 10.54
C ASN A 499 -29.56 -21.90 10.07
N VAL A 500 -29.50 -20.87 9.21
CA VAL A 500 -28.24 -20.24 8.80
C VAL A 500 -27.53 -19.71 10.05
N GLN A 501 -26.31 -20.19 10.32
CA GLN A 501 -25.58 -19.82 11.52
C GLN A 501 -24.92 -18.45 11.38
N ASN A 502 -25.73 -17.41 11.62
CA ASN A 502 -25.27 -16.03 11.73
C ASN A 502 -24.29 -15.91 12.93
N TYR A 503 -23.01 -15.64 12.66
CA TYR A 503 -22.00 -15.41 13.70
C TYR A 503 -22.01 -13.94 14.12
N PHE A 504 -22.52 -13.66 15.33
CA PHE A 504 -22.55 -12.32 15.90
C PHE A 504 -21.37 -12.10 16.85
N ALA A 505 -20.60 -11.02 16.64
CA ALA A 505 -19.72 -10.47 17.65
C ALA A 505 -20.47 -9.36 18.41
N ILE A 506 -20.51 -9.42 19.75
CA ILE A 506 -21.09 -8.35 20.56
C ILE A 506 -20.09 -7.18 20.60
N ASN A 507 -20.17 -6.29 19.61
CA ASN A 507 -19.45 -5.03 19.60
C ASN A 507 -20.31 -3.91 20.20
N ALA A 508 -19.67 -2.91 20.81
CA ALA A 508 -20.35 -1.77 21.44
C ALA A 508 -20.82 -0.71 20.43
N GLN A 509 -20.56 -0.91 19.13
CA GLN A 509 -20.84 0.04 18.06
C GLN A 509 -21.87 -0.53 17.06
N ASN A 510 -22.81 0.32 16.67
CA ASN A 510 -23.81 0.00 15.65
C ASN A 510 -23.23 0.32 14.25
N ILE A 511 -23.13 -0.66 13.36
CA ILE A 511 -22.46 -0.58 12.06
C ILE A 511 -23.49 -0.70 10.93
N LEU A 512 -23.50 0.27 10.01
CA LEU A 512 -24.24 0.16 8.76
C LEU A 512 -23.47 -0.70 7.75
N LEU A 513 -24.21 -1.59 7.10
CA LEU A 513 -23.77 -2.38 5.95
C LEU A 513 -24.37 -1.78 4.66
N GLY A 514 -23.64 -1.92 3.55
CA GLY A 514 -24.00 -1.29 2.29
C GLY A 514 -25.21 -1.97 1.66
N THR A 515 -26.38 -1.31 1.69
CA THR A 515 -27.59 -1.81 1.03
C THR A 515 -27.96 -0.97 -0.19
N ALA A 516 -28.55 -1.64 -1.19
CA ALA A 516 -29.09 -1.04 -2.40
C ALA A 516 -30.54 -1.50 -2.62
N VAL A 517 -31.36 -0.69 -3.30
CA VAL A 517 -32.66 -1.10 -3.82
C VAL A 517 -32.49 -1.44 -5.29
N VAL A 518 -32.79 -2.68 -5.64
CA VAL A 518 -32.59 -3.23 -6.98
C VAL A 518 -33.89 -3.81 -7.53
N ASN A 519 -33.98 -3.92 -8.85
CA ASN A 519 -35.09 -4.54 -9.55
C ASN A 519 -34.65 -5.88 -10.17
N VAL A 520 -35.49 -6.90 -10.06
CA VAL A 520 -35.37 -8.14 -10.84
C VAL A 520 -36.54 -8.20 -11.82
N CYS A 521 -36.23 -8.27 -13.12
CA CYS A 521 -37.25 -8.33 -14.16
C CYS A 521 -37.49 -9.79 -14.59
N HIS A 522 -38.74 -10.25 -14.56
CA HIS A 522 -39.11 -11.59 -15.01
C HIS A 522 -40.51 -11.58 -15.64
N LEU A 523 -40.64 -12.18 -16.83
CA LEU A 523 -41.90 -12.27 -17.60
C LEU A 523 -42.64 -10.91 -17.71
N GLY A 524 -41.90 -9.86 -18.09
CA GLY A 524 -42.42 -8.48 -18.20
C GLY A 524 -42.75 -7.79 -16.86
N THR A 525 -42.69 -8.50 -15.74
CA THR A 525 -42.98 -7.97 -14.40
C THR A 525 -41.70 -7.58 -13.68
N THR A 526 -41.68 -6.40 -13.08
CA THR A 526 -40.52 -5.88 -12.32
C THR A 526 -40.73 -6.06 -10.82
N TYR A 527 -39.82 -6.75 -10.16
CA TYR A 527 -39.86 -7.03 -8.72
C TYR A 527 -38.74 -6.30 -8.00
N THR A 528 -39.10 -5.26 -7.25
CA THR A 528 -38.13 -4.51 -6.42
C THR A 528 -37.77 -5.29 -5.14
N ALA A 529 -36.48 -5.35 -4.84
CA ALA A 529 -35.89 -6.02 -3.68
C ALA A 529 -34.80 -5.14 -3.04
N ARG A 530 -34.53 -5.36 -1.75
CA ARG A 530 -33.36 -4.78 -1.08
C ARG A 530 -32.19 -5.75 -1.18
N ALA A 531 -31.10 -5.32 -1.77
CA ALA A 531 -29.85 -6.04 -1.83
C ALA A 531 -28.92 -5.63 -0.68
N LEU A 532 -28.18 -6.59 -0.13
CA LEU A 532 -26.96 -6.34 0.64
C LEU A 532 -25.77 -6.48 -0.32
N ILE A 533 -24.80 -5.58 -0.25
CA ILE A 533 -23.54 -5.66 -1.01
C ILE A 533 -22.46 -6.12 -0.03
N ASP A 534 -21.86 -7.28 -0.29
CA ASP A 534 -20.93 -7.96 0.62
C ASP A 534 -19.74 -8.59 -0.13
N SER A 535 -18.56 -7.99 0.04
CA SER A 535 -17.29 -8.51 -0.48
C SER A 535 -16.75 -9.73 0.30
N GLY A 536 -17.35 -10.07 1.45
CA GLY A 536 -17.02 -11.26 2.25
C GLY A 536 -17.74 -12.54 1.80
N SER A 537 -18.51 -12.48 0.72
CA SER A 537 -19.20 -13.61 0.11
C SER A 537 -18.67 -13.90 -1.30
N GLU A 538 -18.30 -15.15 -1.57
CA GLU A 538 -17.69 -15.60 -2.83
C GLU A 538 -18.67 -15.61 -4.02
N ALA A 539 -19.99 -15.61 -3.75
CA ALA A 539 -21.05 -15.68 -4.75
C ALA A 539 -22.28 -14.82 -4.37
N THR A 540 -23.15 -14.58 -5.36
CA THR A 540 -24.45 -13.92 -5.17
C THR A 540 -25.53 -14.93 -4.75
N PHE A 541 -26.47 -14.47 -3.91
CA PHE A 541 -27.55 -15.29 -3.34
C PHE A 541 -28.91 -14.61 -3.41
N ILE A 542 -29.97 -15.41 -3.49
CA ILE A 542 -31.36 -14.95 -3.41
C ILE A 542 -32.10 -15.65 -2.26
N SER A 543 -32.92 -14.90 -1.53
CA SER A 543 -33.79 -15.48 -0.50
C SER A 543 -34.89 -16.35 -1.14
N GLU A 544 -35.18 -17.51 -0.57
CA GLU A 544 -36.22 -18.40 -1.11
C GLU A 544 -37.59 -17.70 -1.15
N ARG A 545 -37.88 -16.82 -0.19
CA ARG A 545 -39.09 -15.96 -0.21
C ARG A 545 -39.18 -15.08 -1.47
N LEU A 546 -38.06 -14.52 -1.94
CA LEU A 546 -38.05 -13.71 -3.16
C LEU A 546 -38.10 -14.59 -4.40
N PHE A 547 -37.32 -15.67 -4.44
CA PHE A 547 -37.35 -16.68 -5.49
C PHE A 547 -38.77 -17.23 -5.74
N GLN A 548 -39.47 -17.66 -4.69
CA GLN A 548 -40.86 -18.15 -4.77
C GLN A 548 -41.86 -17.07 -5.20
N ARG A 549 -41.63 -15.80 -4.83
CA ARG A 549 -42.48 -14.66 -5.24
C ARG A 549 -42.33 -14.34 -6.73
N ILE A 550 -41.11 -14.39 -7.26
CA ILE A 550 -40.82 -14.10 -8.68
C ILE A 550 -41.11 -15.32 -9.57
N LYS A 551 -41.00 -16.54 -9.01
CA LYS A 551 -41.07 -17.83 -9.72
C LYS A 551 -39.98 -17.99 -10.80
N LEU A 552 -38.76 -17.57 -10.48
CA LEU A 552 -37.62 -17.68 -11.40
C LEU A 552 -37.36 -19.15 -11.83
N PRO A 553 -36.93 -19.39 -13.08
CA PRO A 553 -36.38 -20.68 -13.49
C PRO A 553 -35.09 -20.97 -12.70
N PHE A 554 -34.83 -22.24 -12.44
CA PHE A 554 -33.65 -22.67 -11.70
C PHE A 554 -33.08 -23.98 -12.26
N GLN A 555 -31.77 -24.15 -12.08
CA GLN A 555 -31.07 -25.41 -12.25
C GLN A 555 -30.95 -26.09 -10.89
N SER A 556 -31.10 -27.42 -10.86
CA SER A 556 -30.82 -28.22 -9.67
C SER A 556 -29.30 -28.36 -9.51
N VAL A 557 -28.79 -28.08 -8.31
CA VAL A 557 -27.36 -28.11 -7.99
C VAL A 557 -27.12 -28.77 -6.64
N GLN A 558 -25.87 -29.18 -6.38
CA GLN A 558 -25.41 -29.51 -5.03
C GLN A 558 -24.22 -28.60 -4.71
N ALA A 559 -24.47 -27.57 -3.92
CA ALA A 559 -23.47 -26.62 -3.48
C ALA A 559 -23.52 -26.43 -1.96
N GLN A 560 -22.36 -26.19 -1.36
CA GLN A 560 -22.21 -26.05 0.09
C GLN A 560 -21.79 -24.62 0.43
N VAL A 561 -22.63 -23.95 1.22
CA VAL A 561 -22.38 -22.62 1.78
C VAL A 561 -21.71 -22.78 3.14
N SER A 562 -20.48 -22.30 3.26
CA SER A 562 -19.66 -22.39 4.48
C SER A 562 -19.33 -21.00 5.01
N GLY A 563 -19.57 -20.78 6.30
CA GLY A 563 -19.22 -19.55 7.00
C GLY A 563 -17.85 -19.62 7.69
N LEU A 564 -17.64 -18.71 8.65
CA LEU A 564 -16.46 -18.69 9.50
C LEU A 564 -16.22 -20.05 10.17
N ASN A 565 -14.94 -20.42 10.34
CA ASN A 565 -14.49 -21.73 10.85
C ASN A 565 -14.95 -22.96 10.03
N HIS A 566 -15.31 -22.79 8.74
CA HIS A 566 -15.83 -23.85 7.87
C HIS A 566 -17.16 -24.46 8.35
N ALA A 567 -17.90 -23.76 9.21
CA ALA A 567 -19.23 -24.19 9.63
C ALA A 567 -20.19 -24.14 8.44
N ILE A 568 -20.90 -25.25 8.17
CA ILE A 568 -21.89 -25.31 7.09
C ILE A 568 -23.08 -24.42 7.47
N ALA A 569 -23.24 -23.30 6.75
CA ALA A 569 -24.28 -22.32 7.01
C ALA A 569 -25.51 -22.55 6.12
N ALA A 570 -25.35 -23.14 4.92
CA ALA A 570 -26.46 -23.67 4.12
C ALA A 570 -25.98 -24.73 3.11
N GLN A 571 -26.91 -25.44 2.48
CA GLN A 571 -26.66 -26.34 1.34
C GLN A 571 -27.67 -26.02 0.22
N PRO A 572 -27.47 -24.94 -0.56
CA PRO A 572 -28.37 -24.59 -1.65
C PRO A 572 -28.48 -25.69 -2.70
N GLN A 573 -29.73 -26.08 -3.00
CA GLN A 573 -30.08 -27.08 -4.02
C GLN A 573 -30.52 -26.48 -5.35
N LYS A 574 -30.59 -25.15 -5.45
CA LYS A 574 -31.13 -24.41 -6.61
C LYS A 574 -30.22 -23.23 -6.95
N LEU A 575 -29.88 -23.08 -8.22
CA LEU A 575 -29.19 -21.94 -8.81
C LEU A 575 -30.14 -21.28 -9.82
N CYS A 576 -30.39 -19.98 -9.74
CA CYS A 576 -31.26 -19.28 -10.70
C CYS A 576 -30.57 -18.08 -11.34
N ASN A 577 -30.78 -17.91 -12.64
CA ASN A 577 -30.13 -16.88 -13.45
C ASN A 577 -31.13 -15.77 -13.77
N PHE A 578 -30.73 -14.51 -13.55
CA PHE A 578 -31.59 -13.35 -13.78
C PHE A 578 -30.77 -12.06 -13.98
N SER A 579 -31.45 -10.99 -14.38
CA SER A 579 -30.85 -9.65 -14.47
C SER A 579 -31.23 -8.81 -13.24
N ILE A 580 -30.22 -8.19 -12.62
CA ILE A 580 -30.36 -7.13 -11.62
C ILE A 580 -30.30 -5.78 -12.34
N GLY A 581 -31.33 -4.95 -12.15
CA GLY A 581 -31.39 -3.57 -12.64
C GLY A 581 -31.62 -2.55 -11.53
N CYS A 582 -31.64 -1.26 -11.90
CA CYS A 582 -31.81 -0.15 -10.96
C CYS A 582 -33.18 0.52 -11.10
N PRO A 583 -33.88 0.86 -10.00
CA PRO A 583 -35.14 1.60 -10.05
C PRO A 583 -35.04 3.00 -10.69
N THR A 584 -33.92 3.71 -10.52
CA THR A 584 -33.72 5.06 -11.10
C THR A 584 -33.09 5.04 -12.49
N LYS A 585 -32.47 3.92 -12.90
CA LYS A 585 -31.70 3.77 -14.14
C LYS A 585 -32.20 2.56 -14.94
N PRO A 586 -33.31 2.68 -15.68
CA PRO A 586 -33.98 1.55 -16.36
C PRO A 586 -33.21 0.96 -17.55
N ARG A 587 -32.01 1.46 -17.87
CA ARG A 587 -31.07 0.85 -18.83
C ARG A 587 -29.98 0.01 -18.16
N LEU A 588 -29.85 0.06 -16.83
CA LEU A 588 -28.87 -0.75 -16.11
C LEU A 588 -29.39 -2.18 -15.98
N HIS A 589 -28.63 -3.13 -16.52
CA HIS A 589 -28.86 -4.56 -16.42
C HIS A 589 -27.53 -5.27 -16.16
N ILE A 590 -27.48 -6.06 -15.09
CA ILE A 590 -26.33 -6.91 -14.73
C ILE A 590 -26.85 -8.34 -14.63
N GLU A 591 -26.39 -9.22 -15.51
CA GLU A 591 -26.72 -10.64 -15.44
C GLU A 591 -25.98 -11.31 -14.28
N THR A 592 -26.65 -12.21 -13.58
CA THR A 592 -26.09 -12.95 -12.44
C THR A 592 -26.70 -14.35 -12.32
N SER A 593 -25.99 -15.25 -11.67
CA SER A 593 -26.47 -16.57 -11.26
C SER A 593 -26.43 -16.62 -9.73
N ALA A 594 -27.59 -16.73 -9.07
CA ALA A 594 -27.66 -16.66 -7.62
C ALA A 594 -28.13 -17.98 -7.00
N PHE A 595 -27.48 -18.42 -5.93
CA PHE A 595 -27.91 -19.58 -5.16
C PHE A 595 -29.14 -19.24 -4.30
N VAL A 596 -30.17 -20.09 -4.34
CA VAL A 596 -31.37 -19.90 -3.53
C VAL A 596 -31.13 -20.46 -2.12
N ILE A 597 -31.20 -19.61 -1.09
CA ILE A 597 -31.15 -20.05 0.32
C ILE A 597 -32.37 -19.56 1.12
N PRO A 598 -32.85 -20.29 2.14
CA PRO A 598 -34.14 -19.99 2.78
C PRO A 598 -34.23 -18.61 3.42
N GLN A 599 -33.16 -18.16 4.10
CA GLN A 599 -33.00 -16.81 4.62
C GLN A 599 -31.57 -16.34 4.31
N LEU A 600 -31.42 -15.10 3.84
CA LEU A 600 -30.12 -14.47 3.61
C LEU A 600 -29.56 -13.87 4.90
N ALA A 601 -30.31 -12.95 5.49
CA ALA A 601 -29.95 -12.21 6.68
C ALA A 601 -31.20 -11.88 7.51
N ASP A 602 -30.99 -11.42 8.74
CA ASP A 602 -32.02 -10.75 9.53
C ASP A 602 -32.34 -9.36 8.94
N LYS A 603 -33.29 -8.64 9.55
CA LYS A 603 -33.65 -7.29 9.07
C LYS A 603 -32.49 -6.32 9.32
N LEU A 604 -31.98 -5.70 8.25
CA LEU A 604 -30.88 -4.73 8.32
C LEU A 604 -31.39 -3.29 8.17
N PRO A 605 -30.78 -2.32 8.86
CA PRO A 605 -29.98 -2.48 10.07
C PRO A 605 -30.79 -3.17 11.18
N SER A 606 -30.09 -3.92 12.02
CA SER A 606 -30.63 -4.57 13.23
C SER A 606 -30.97 -3.58 14.35
N PHE A 607 -30.43 -2.36 14.26
CA PHE A 607 -30.62 -1.26 15.22
C PHE A 607 -31.42 -0.10 14.60
N ARG A 608 -31.91 0.81 15.46
CA ARG A 608 -32.56 2.06 15.03
C ARG A 608 -31.50 3.13 14.74
N VAL A 609 -31.48 3.65 13.51
CA VAL A 609 -30.71 4.87 13.15
C VAL A 609 -31.49 6.10 13.64
N PRO A 610 -30.86 7.13 14.26
CA PRO A 610 -31.55 8.32 14.71
C PRO A 610 -32.00 9.20 13.54
N LYS A 611 -33.22 9.74 13.58
CA LYS A 611 -33.70 10.68 12.53
C LYS A 611 -32.81 11.93 12.40
N GLY A 612 -32.18 12.38 13.49
CA GLY A 612 -31.26 13.52 13.48
C GLY A 612 -29.98 13.28 12.67
N PHE A 613 -29.51 12.01 12.59
CA PHE A 613 -28.31 11.63 11.83
C PHE A 613 -28.46 11.92 10.33
N LEU A 614 -29.68 11.81 9.80
CA LEU A 614 -29.97 12.06 8.39
C LEU A 614 -29.84 13.54 7.98
N LYS A 615 -29.83 14.48 8.93
CA LYS A 615 -29.70 15.93 8.65
C LYS A 615 -28.31 16.31 8.12
N TYR A 616 -27.29 15.52 8.41
CA TYR A 616 -25.89 15.80 8.06
C TYR A 616 -25.43 15.08 6.78
N LEU A 617 -26.33 14.31 6.14
CA LEU A 617 -26.02 13.66 4.88
C LEU A 617 -26.06 14.70 3.74
N PRO A 618 -25.03 14.81 2.88
CA PRO A 618 -25.07 15.66 1.71
C PRO A 618 -26.12 15.18 0.70
N ALA A 619 -26.51 16.06 -0.23
CA ALA A 619 -27.39 15.69 -1.34
C ALA A 619 -26.67 14.71 -2.30
N ILE A 620 -26.96 13.42 -2.16
CA ILE A 620 -26.45 12.33 -3.00
C ILE A 620 -27.57 11.37 -3.40
N GLU A 621 -27.51 10.82 -4.62
CA GLU A 621 -28.36 9.71 -5.04
C GLU A 621 -27.98 8.45 -4.25
N LEU A 622 -28.72 8.14 -3.18
CA LEU A 622 -28.52 6.92 -2.41
C LEU A 622 -28.99 5.69 -3.19
N ALA A 623 -28.17 4.64 -3.21
CA ALA A 623 -28.58 3.33 -3.75
C ALA A 623 -29.75 2.72 -2.95
N ASP A 624 -29.88 3.08 -1.67
CA ASP A 624 -31.02 2.74 -0.84
C ASP A 624 -31.52 3.97 -0.05
N PRO A 625 -32.56 4.67 -0.54
CA PRO A 625 -33.18 5.80 0.15
C PRO A 625 -33.81 5.45 1.50
N ASN A 626 -33.88 4.16 1.86
CA ASN A 626 -34.42 3.65 3.11
C ASN A 626 -33.36 2.89 3.94
N PHE A 627 -32.05 3.09 3.67
CA PHE A 627 -30.96 2.38 4.34
C PHE A 627 -31.09 2.33 5.86
N TYR A 628 -31.60 3.40 6.46
CA TYR A 628 -31.79 3.62 7.89
C TYR A 628 -33.00 2.88 8.52
N LYS A 629 -33.86 2.23 7.72
CA LYS A 629 -35.02 1.47 8.18
C LYS A 629 -34.69 -0.03 8.23
N SER A 630 -34.97 -0.68 9.36
CA SER A 630 -34.81 -2.14 9.50
C SER A 630 -35.76 -2.89 8.55
N ALA A 631 -35.24 -3.53 7.51
CA ALA A 631 -36.01 -4.29 6.53
C ALA A 631 -35.27 -5.56 6.08
N GLN A 632 -36.03 -6.55 5.58
CA GLN A 632 -35.46 -7.83 5.15
C GLN A 632 -34.70 -7.70 3.83
N ILE A 633 -33.51 -8.30 3.78
CA ILE A 633 -32.71 -8.45 2.56
C ILE A 633 -33.30 -9.54 1.67
N GLY A 634 -33.46 -9.24 0.38
CA GLY A 634 -34.01 -10.15 -0.63
C GLY A 634 -32.95 -10.83 -1.50
N ILE A 635 -31.80 -10.16 -1.69
CA ILE A 635 -30.64 -10.59 -2.49
C ILE A 635 -29.35 -10.23 -1.72
N LEU A 636 -28.33 -11.08 -1.74
CA LEU A 636 -26.96 -10.73 -1.33
C LEU A 636 -26.09 -10.72 -2.59
N ILE A 637 -25.46 -9.59 -2.87
CA ILE A 637 -24.53 -9.38 -3.98
C ILE A 637 -23.12 -9.71 -3.49
N GLY A 638 -22.52 -10.75 -4.04
CA GLY A 638 -21.19 -11.23 -3.68
C GLY A 638 -20.07 -10.67 -4.56
N ALA A 639 -18.84 -11.12 -4.28
CA ALA A 639 -17.63 -10.76 -5.02
C ALA A 639 -17.64 -11.20 -6.50
N ASP A 640 -18.52 -12.14 -6.87
CA ASP A 640 -18.73 -12.64 -8.23
C ASP A 640 -19.20 -11.57 -9.23
N ILE A 641 -20.09 -10.66 -8.79
CA ILE A 641 -20.56 -9.53 -9.62
C ILE A 641 -20.17 -8.15 -9.07
N LEU A 642 -19.53 -8.09 -7.89
CA LEU A 642 -19.12 -6.84 -7.25
C LEU A 642 -18.28 -5.89 -8.15
N PRO A 643 -17.34 -6.38 -9.00
CA PRO A 643 -16.58 -5.51 -9.91
C PRO A 643 -17.46 -4.77 -10.93
N SER A 644 -18.63 -5.33 -11.29
CA SER A 644 -19.62 -4.71 -12.18
C SER A 644 -20.58 -3.75 -11.44
N VAL A 645 -20.50 -3.71 -10.10
CA VAL A 645 -21.41 -2.94 -9.24
C VAL A 645 -20.72 -1.72 -8.61
N ILE A 646 -19.47 -1.85 -8.17
CA ILE A 646 -18.69 -0.78 -7.55
C ILE A 646 -18.13 0.18 -8.60
N LEU A 647 -18.15 1.49 -8.30
CA LEU A 647 -17.56 2.55 -9.13
C LEU A 647 -16.46 3.29 -8.36
N SER A 648 -15.54 3.96 -9.07
CA SER A 648 -14.34 4.60 -8.48
C SER A 648 -14.61 5.73 -7.48
N GLY A 649 -15.84 6.22 -7.36
CA GLY A 649 -16.19 7.28 -6.42
C GLY A 649 -16.21 6.80 -4.97
N SER A 650 -15.35 7.36 -4.12
CA SER A 650 -15.33 7.08 -2.69
C SER A 650 -15.31 8.38 -1.88
N ARG A 651 -15.99 8.40 -0.73
CA ARG A 651 -16.19 9.57 0.14
C ARG A 651 -16.07 9.15 1.61
N PRO A 652 -14.88 9.18 2.22
CA PRO A 652 -14.74 8.96 3.66
C PRO A 652 -15.45 10.06 4.45
N ASN A 653 -15.90 9.71 5.66
CA ASN A 653 -16.56 10.62 6.61
C ASN A 653 -17.76 11.40 6.05
N ILE A 654 -18.53 10.79 5.14
CA ILE A 654 -19.65 11.45 4.43
C ILE A 654 -20.82 11.84 5.35
N CYS A 655 -20.94 11.18 6.51
CA CYS A 655 -21.79 11.57 7.62
C CYS A 655 -21.22 10.96 8.89
N GLY A 656 -20.58 11.79 9.73
CA GLY A 656 -19.77 11.29 10.85
C GLY A 656 -18.66 10.36 10.35
N SER A 657 -18.57 9.16 10.91
CA SER A 657 -17.60 8.11 10.58
C SER A 657 -17.98 7.19 9.40
N LEU A 658 -19.04 7.50 8.64
CA LEU A 658 -19.47 6.65 7.53
C LEU A 658 -18.64 6.85 6.27
N LEU A 659 -18.34 5.74 5.59
CA LEU A 659 -17.83 5.71 4.23
C LEU A 659 -19.00 5.69 3.24
N GLY A 660 -19.05 6.69 2.37
CA GLY A 660 -19.87 6.68 1.16
C GLY A 660 -19.10 6.03 0.01
N GLN A 661 -19.63 4.95 -0.56
CA GLN A 661 -19.05 4.27 -1.71
C GLN A 661 -20.01 4.35 -2.89
N GLN A 662 -19.53 4.77 -4.05
CA GLN A 662 -20.35 4.87 -5.26
C GLN A 662 -20.51 3.49 -5.91
N THR A 663 -21.73 3.21 -6.37
CA THR A 663 -22.11 2.01 -7.11
C THR A 663 -22.96 2.41 -8.32
N VAL A 664 -23.14 1.49 -9.26
CA VAL A 664 -24.08 1.64 -10.38
C VAL A 664 -25.51 2.00 -9.93
N PHE A 665 -25.94 1.49 -8.76
CA PHE A 665 -27.27 1.74 -8.18
C PHE A 665 -27.38 3.11 -7.48
N GLY A 666 -26.26 3.80 -7.24
CA GLY A 666 -26.16 5.01 -6.41
C GLY A 666 -25.10 4.87 -5.32
N TRP A 667 -25.08 5.77 -4.35
CA TRP A 667 -24.15 5.72 -3.22
C TRP A 667 -24.67 4.78 -2.12
N ILE A 668 -23.86 3.81 -1.70
CA ILE A 668 -24.06 3.04 -0.47
C ILE A 668 -23.34 3.70 0.70
N LEU A 669 -23.80 3.44 1.92
CA LEU A 669 -23.20 3.93 3.17
C LEU A 669 -22.77 2.74 4.03
N THR A 670 -21.55 2.78 4.54
CA THR A 670 -20.95 1.72 5.37
C THR A 670 -20.20 2.30 6.57
N GLY A 671 -20.07 1.52 7.65
CA GLY A 671 -19.26 1.87 8.82
C GLY A 671 -20.06 2.20 10.09
N PRO A 672 -19.39 2.61 11.17
CA PRO A 672 -20.02 2.82 12.48
C PRO A 672 -20.88 4.10 12.52
N VAL A 673 -22.04 4.00 13.18
CA VAL A 673 -22.97 5.08 13.50
C VAL A 673 -22.88 5.35 15.00
N SER A 674 -22.23 6.44 15.38
CA SER A 674 -22.04 6.85 16.77
C SER A 674 -23.36 7.08 17.49
N GLN A 675 -23.64 6.27 18.51
CA GLN A 675 -24.75 6.43 19.46
C GLN A 675 -24.28 6.00 20.85
N ASN A 676 -24.74 6.72 21.87
CA ASN A 676 -24.59 6.27 23.25
C ASN A 676 -25.60 5.14 23.54
N VAL A 677 -25.06 3.94 23.77
CA VAL A 677 -25.72 2.76 24.38
C VAL A 677 -26.62 1.88 23.47
N SER A 678 -26.48 0.56 23.69
CA SER A 678 -27.34 -0.57 23.29
C SER A 678 -27.39 -1.07 21.82
N THR A 679 -26.52 -2.06 21.56
CA THR A 679 -26.86 -3.41 21.05
C THR A 679 -27.68 -3.60 19.76
N THR A 680 -27.02 -3.90 18.64
CA THR A 680 -26.87 -5.28 18.07
C THR A 680 -26.48 -5.22 16.60
N VAL A 681 -25.46 -5.99 16.15
CA VAL A 681 -25.09 -6.14 14.73
C VAL A 681 -24.51 -7.53 14.44
N SER A 682 -24.81 -8.07 13.25
CA SER A 682 -24.34 -9.37 12.72
C SER A 682 -23.10 -9.22 11.81
N ALA A 683 -22.38 -10.32 11.61
CA ALA A 683 -21.44 -10.47 10.49
C ALA A 683 -21.87 -11.64 9.59
N PHE A 684 -21.63 -11.49 8.29
CA PHE A 684 -21.81 -12.52 7.27
C PHE A 684 -20.48 -12.78 6.57
N SER A 685 -20.30 -14.00 6.11
CA SER A 685 -19.28 -14.39 5.13
C SER A 685 -19.70 -15.73 4.57
N THR A 686 -19.63 -15.88 3.24
CA THR A 686 -20.32 -16.96 2.53
C THR A 686 -19.40 -17.55 1.47
N ARG A 687 -18.70 -18.63 1.81
CA ARG A 687 -17.91 -19.41 0.86
C ARG A 687 -18.78 -20.44 0.15
N VAL A 688 -18.59 -20.66 -1.15
CA VAL A 688 -19.37 -21.65 -1.92
C VAL A 688 -18.46 -22.69 -2.54
N ALA A 689 -18.52 -23.91 -1.99
CA ALA A 689 -18.00 -25.09 -2.68
C ALA A 689 -19.09 -25.64 -3.61
N ILE A 690 -18.83 -25.58 -4.92
CA ILE A 690 -19.57 -26.36 -5.93
C ILE A 690 -18.80 -27.68 -6.08
N GLN A 691 -19.48 -28.83 -5.94
CA GLN A 691 -18.82 -30.13 -6.12
C GLN A 691 -18.61 -30.43 -7.61
N ALA A 692 -17.47 -30.01 -8.15
CA ALA A 692 -16.98 -30.34 -9.48
C ALA A 692 -15.92 -31.46 -9.39
N ASP A 693 -16.39 -32.70 -9.48
CA ASP A 693 -15.65 -33.97 -9.65
C ASP A 693 -14.35 -34.18 -8.81
N ASP A 694 -14.48 -35.01 -7.76
CA ASP A 694 -13.43 -35.45 -6.81
C ASP A 694 -12.16 -36.03 -7.48
N GLN A 695 -12.19 -36.33 -8.78
CA GLN A 695 -11.01 -36.76 -9.54
C GLN A 695 -9.94 -35.68 -9.69
N LEU A 696 -10.32 -34.40 -9.86
CA LEU A 696 -9.34 -33.36 -10.22
C LEU A 696 -8.43 -32.98 -9.04
N ASP A 697 -8.98 -32.88 -7.82
CA ASP A 697 -8.17 -32.63 -6.61
C ASP A 697 -7.35 -33.85 -6.17
N ARG A 698 -7.78 -35.07 -6.54
CA ARG A 698 -6.95 -36.28 -6.39
C ARG A 698 -5.81 -36.33 -7.40
N LEU A 699 -6.01 -35.81 -8.62
CA LEU A 699 -4.95 -35.68 -9.62
C LEU A 699 -3.98 -34.55 -9.27
N SER A 700 -4.45 -33.40 -8.78
CA SER A 700 -3.57 -32.32 -8.31
C SER A 700 -2.69 -32.78 -7.15
N SER A 701 -3.28 -33.46 -6.15
CA SER A 701 -2.54 -34.08 -5.04
C SER A 701 -1.49 -35.08 -5.53
N LYS A 702 -1.84 -35.97 -6.47
CA LYS A 702 -0.89 -36.96 -7.02
C LYS A 702 0.20 -36.39 -7.93
N VAL A 703 0.03 -35.19 -8.47
CA VAL A 703 1.11 -34.46 -9.15
C VAL A 703 2.14 -33.96 -8.12
N TRP A 704 1.69 -33.51 -6.94
CA TRP A 704 2.60 -33.12 -5.85
C TRP A 704 3.27 -34.33 -5.15
N GLU A 705 2.66 -35.50 -5.15
CA GLU A 705 3.27 -36.75 -4.67
C GLU A 705 4.32 -37.36 -5.65
N ALA A 706 4.53 -36.76 -6.82
CA ALA A 706 5.38 -37.31 -7.88
C ALA A 706 6.78 -36.65 -8.02
N GLU A 707 7.11 -35.64 -7.21
CA GLU A 707 8.43 -34.96 -7.26
C GLU A 707 9.52 -35.64 -6.40
N ASP A 708 9.17 -36.66 -5.60
CA ASP A 708 10.13 -37.44 -4.78
C ASP A 708 10.97 -38.40 -5.67
N ILE A 709 12.06 -37.87 -6.24
CA ILE A 709 13.02 -38.64 -7.04
C ILE A 709 13.73 -39.68 -6.15
N PRO A 710 13.64 -41.00 -6.44
CA PRO A 710 14.37 -42.02 -5.69
C PRO A 710 15.88 -41.77 -5.70
N SER A 711 16.50 -41.76 -4.52
CA SER A 711 17.85 -41.23 -4.27
C SER A 711 19.01 -42.16 -4.70
N LYS A 712 18.90 -42.83 -5.85
CA LYS A 712 19.93 -43.68 -6.47
C LYS A 712 19.81 -43.68 -8.02
N LEU A 713 20.63 -42.89 -8.72
CA LEU A 713 21.00 -43.07 -10.14
C LEU A 713 22.18 -42.15 -10.53
N ALA A 714 22.88 -42.48 -11.63
CA ALA A 714 24.22 -41.97 -11.94
C ALA A 714 24.26 -40.58 -12.63
N PRO A 715 25.40 -39.86 -12.60
CA PRO A 715 25.45 -38.43 -13.00
C PRO A 715 25.15 -38.13 -14.48
N THR A 716 25.47 -39.06 -15.39
CA THR A 716 25.45 -38.83 -16.85
C THR A 716 24.07 -38.68 -17.46
N GLN A 717 23.02 -39.27 -16.88
CA GLN A 717 21.67 -39.21 -17.44
C GLN A 717 20.90 -37.91 -17.11
N ARG A 718 21.30 -37.17 -16.06
CA ARG A 718 20.62 -35.93 -15.65
C ARG A 718 20.63 -34.82 -16.71
N ARG A 719 21.64 -34.78 -17.60
CA ARG A 719 21.78 -33.72 -18.61
C ARG A 719 20.73 -33.77 -19.74
N ILE A 720 20.20 -34.95 -20.06
CA ILE A 720 19.21 -35.10 -21.15
C ILE A 720 17.82 -34.67 -20.67
N THR A 721 17.42 -35.09 -19.47
CA THR A 721 16.09 -34.78 -18.91
C THR A 721 15.85 -33.28 -18.77
N TYR A 722 16.84 -32.54 -18.24
CA TYR A 722 16.74 -31.09 -18.08
C TYR A 722 16.54 -30.35 -19.41
N PHE A 723 17.14 -30.82 -20.51
CA PHE A 723 17.00 -30.17 -21.81
C PHE A 723 15.60 -30.36 -22.39
N VAL A 724 15.03 -31.58 -22.27
CA VAL A 724 13.66 -31.89 -22.71
C VAL A 724 12.63 -31.13 -21.88
N SER A 725 12.76 -31.13 -20.55
CA SER A 725 11.84 -30.39 -19.67
C SER A 725 11.85 -28.89 -19.93
N LEU A 726 13.03 -28.28 -20.14
CA LEU A 726 13.14 -26.85 -20.42
C LEU A 726 12.53 -26.49 -21.80
N PHE A 727 12.72 -27.34 -22.81
CA PHE A 727 12.14 -27.13 -24.14
C PHE A 727 10.60 -27.19 -24.12
N VAL A 728 10.03 -28.17 -23.42
CA VAL A 728 8.56 -28.31 -23.25
C VAL A 728 7.94 -27.14 -22.49
N VAL A 729 8.64 -26.57 -21.51
CA VAL A 729 8.18 -25.37 -20.78
C VAL A 729 8.25 -24.12 -21.65
N LEU A 730 9.36 -23.90 -22.38
CA LEU A 730 9.56 -22.69 -23.19
C LEU A 730 8.69 -22.64 -24.45
N CYS A 731 8.43 -23.76 -25.12
CA CYS A 731 7.63 -23.80 -26.35
C CYS A 731 6.10 -23.82 -26.12
N ARG A 732 5.64 -23.90 -24.86
CA ARG A 732 4.23 -24.03 -24.50
C ARG A 732 3.29 -22.93 -25.05
N PRO A 733 3.71 -21.66 -25.22
CA PRO A 733 2.87 -20.62 -25.84
C PRO A 733 2.61 -20.80 -27.34
N ILE A 734 3.45 -21.56 -28.05
CA ILE A 734 3.41 -21.67 -29.52
C ILE A 734 2.44 -22.77 -29.99
N LEU A 735 2.14 -23.74 -29.13
CA LEU A 735 1.29 -24.90 -29.47
C LEU A 735 -0.23 -24.62 -29.49
N TYR A 736 -0.67 -23.43 -29.09
CA TYR A 736 -2.09 -23.05 -29.05
C TYR A 736 -2.60 -22.33 -30.31
N THR A 737 -1.77 -22.11 -31.33
CA THR A 737 -2.10 -21.28 -32.51
C THR A 737 -1.96 -21.99 -33.86
N VAL A 738 -1.68 -23.30 -33.90
CA VAL A 738 -1.40 -24.06 -35.13
C VAL A 738 -2.40 -25.21 -35.31
N PRO A 739 -3.06 -25.36 -36.49
CA PRO A 739 -3.94 -26.50 -36.79
C PRO A 739 -3.23 -27.86 -36.74
N CYS A 740 -3.95 -28.90 -36.31
CA CYS A 740 -3.40 -30.21 -35.91
C CYS A 740 -2.47 -30.89 -36.94
N ASP A 741 -2.73 -30.77 -38.25
CA ASP A 741 -2.05 -31.59 -39.26
C ASP A 741 -0.55 -31.28 -39.42
N ASN A 742 -0.12 -30.06 -39.07
CA ASN A 742 1.30 -29.69 -39.12
C ASN A 742 2.11 -30.16 -37.89
N VAL A 743 1.45 -30.51 -36.77
CA VAL A 743 2.14 -30.91 -35.53
C VAL A 743 2.99 -32.18 -35.73
N LYS A 744 2.55 -33.10 -36.60
CA LYS A 744 3.31 -34.33 -36.95
C LYS A 744 4.57 -34.08 -37.80
N LYS A 745 4.78 -32.86 -38.33
CA LYS A 745 6.02 -32.45 -39.03
C LYS A 745 7.00 -31.68 -38.14
N LEU A 746 6.58 -31.22 -36.96
CA LEU A 746 7.47 -30.59 -35.96
C LEU A 746 7.96 -31.57 -34.88
N LEU A 747 7.41 -32.79 -34.83
CA LEU A 747 7.76 -33.86 -33.89
C LEU A 747 8.58 -34.99 -34.56
N LYS A 748 9.22 -34.70 -35.69
CA LYS A 748 10.17 -35.54 -36.42
C LYS A 748 11.44 -34.75 -36.67
#